data_AF-A0A8T7MHS4-F1
#
_entry.id   AF-A0A8T7MHS4-F1
#
_cell.length_a   1.000
_cell.length_b   1.000
_cell.length_c   1.000
_cell.angle_alpha   90.00
_cell.angle_beta   90.00
_cell.angle_gamma   90.00
#
_symmetry.space_group_name_H-M   'P 1'
#
loop_
_entity.id
_entity.type
_entity.pdbx_description
1 polymer ?
#
loop_
_entity_poly.entity_id
_entity_poly.type
_entity_poly.pdbx_seq_one_letter_code
_entity_poly.pdbx_strand_id
1 'polypeptide(L)'
;MKQKRRFSASLGCLTLIAVFFLAVSAFGLAYQAKPAYKIEVGSRLDEPYVLGFEAKEPAEAQRGKEWDGFDYRWARSESKIDLPGLGSQPLTVTLRVSPGLAPKPYLKILVNEKHQVPDSYLVMVTSEDLYELSFPVPADWFADGNLHLKLQSAVWVPAEVIPGNRDYRKLGILLDWFKVEPAQQTFFPLIRPPDDIFIPLVISSMLVLLIFLSIGLTPPYALLLSGGLLAGASYWLVFDRLNLTELISRDFVRSIFFMWVAVFLVAEIGSKVYKVLGLKVTRREMGWLAAIFLFQFVMLWGFMQHPMFTSSDLGLNIHRLQDVMRGNLLFPQELPNGQLAPYPPAYYLLLLPFTNLVPTDDVGIGVLIKVASSLLQASEVFFIFYLSGLFRHPPNRVKVAALPLEREWEEGSNWAGLLAAAFYTVCKYPYYIFSQGNHTNLFGVFALLLFICVTTGTLSYLSRMEGVKIWRALLVKPLAQPESPSSVSKSTKTYSSAPLATTPTEVAEFEESPIGPSLAQRYFSRLVERWRRQVWPLLAITLRYLLPLALLVLVFTAHYGLFLFANGFMLAYVAILGLWGGRAGRRDALYLLACYVSALLMAFLLYYRLVLNLMSSPGNKAQFKLTLALVGDIILWLWRNMVYEFGLIVVLAALTGAILWLIRPGWRQLGRGITPLGGALLALTLTVITFALLSYLIGLESRFQLYLLPLVALAAGAFFGRLWRSGWAGVLLVSAIFLFQFLEVLSFWLSRMTYYF
;
A
#
# COMPACT_ATOMS: atom_id res chain seq x y z
N MET A 1 -35.04 -14.38 9.22
CA MET A 1 -33.91 -13.66 8.56
C MET A 1 -34.33 -12.68 7.45
N LYS A 2 -35.32 -12.97 6.58
CA LYS A 2 -35.72 -12.05 5.48
C LYS A 2 -36.20 -10.66 5.95
N GLN A 3 -36.92 -10.57 7.06
CA GLN A 3 -37.43 -9.30 7.60
C GLN A 3 -36.31 -8.37 8.13
N LYS A 4 -35.28 -8.92 8.81
CA LYS A 4 -34.09 -8.16 9.24
C LYS A 4 -33.30 -7.59 8.05
N ARG A 5 -33.30 -8.26 6.88
CA ARG A 5 -32.62 -7.76 5.68
C ARG A 5 -33.36 -6.58 5.03
N ARG A 6 -34.70 -6.61 4.97
CA ARG A 6 -35.49 -5.50 4.41
C ARG A 6 -35.32 -4.20 5.21
N PHE A 7 -35.38 -4.29 6.54
CA PHE A 7 -35.20 -3.12 7.43
C PHE A 7 -33.80 -2.47 7.28
N SER A 8 -32.78 -3.28 6.99
CA SER A 8 -31.41 -2.81 6.78
C SER A 8 -31.23 -2.03 5.47
N ALA A 9 -32.00 -2.33 4.43
CA ALA A 9 -31.88 -1.65 3.14
C ALA A 9 -32.50 -0.25 3.17
N SER A 10 -33.71 -0.09 3.73
CA SER A 10 -34.37 1.21 3.88
C SER A 10 -33.56 2.16 4.76
N LEU A 11 -33.00 1.65 5.87
CA LEU A 11 -32.14 2.42 6.75
C LEU A 11 -30.85 2.85 6.05
N GLY A 12 -30.27 2.00 5.19
CA GLY A 12 -29.10 2.35 4.38
C GLY A 12 -29.39 3.50 3.40
N CYS A 13 -30.51 3.45 2.68
CA CYS A 13 -30.93 4.52 1.77
C CYS A 13 -31.15 5.85 2.49
N LEU A 14 -31.85 5.84 3.64
CA LEU A 14 -32.04 7.05 4.44
C LEU A 14 -30.71 7.64 4.94
N THR A 15 -29.77 6.77 5.33
CA THR A 15 -28.43 7.21 5.78
C THR A 15 -27.64 7.88 4.64
N LEU A 16 -27.72 7.33 3.42
CA LEU A 16 -27.09 7.93 2.24
C LEU A 16 -27.69 9.30 1.90
N ILE A 17 -29.02 9.42 1.94
CA ILE A 17 -29.72 10.69 1.72
C ILE A 17 -29.30 11.72 2.78
N ALA A 18 -29.22 11.32 4.05
CA ALA A 18 -28.77 12.21 5.12
C ALA A 18 -27.33 12.71 4.89
N VAL A 19 -26.39 11.83 4.54
CA VAL A 19 -25.00 12.23 4.23
C VAL A 19 -24.94 13.15 3.01
N PHE A 20 -25.75 12.92 1.98
CA PHE A 20 -25.82 13.80 0.82
C PHE A 20 -26.20 15.24 1.23
N PHE A 21 -27.30 15.43 1.97
CA PHE A 21 -27.73 16.77 2.40
C PHE A 21 -26.74 17.42 3.37
N LEU A 22 -26.15 16.64 4.29
CA LEU A 22 -25.08 17.12 5.17
C LEU A 22 -23.87 17.59 4.37
N ALA A 23 -23.45 16.83 3.36
CA ALA A 23 -22.30 17.16 2.53
C ALA A 23 -22.53 18.43 1.71
N VAL A 24 -23.68 18.52 1.03
CA VAL A 24 -24.07 19.72 0.26
C VAL A 24 -24.07 20.96 1.16
N SER A 25 -24.65 20.84 2.37
CA SER A 25 -24.72 21.96 3.31
C SER A 25 -23.35 22.33 3.87
N ALA A 26 -22.57 21.35 4.33
CA ALA A 26 -21.28 21.58 4.97
C ALA A 26 -20.26 22.17 3.99
N PHE A 27 -20.13 21.60 2.79
CA PHE A 27 -19.24 22.15 1.76
C PHE A 27 -19.73 23.49 1.23
N GLY A 28 -21.05 23.66 1.04
CA GLY A 28 -21.63 24.93 0.60
C GLY A 28 -21.33 26.07 1.57
N LEU A 29 -21.46 25.81 2.88
CA LEU A 29 -21.10 26.74 3.95
C LEU A 29 -19.58 26.98 4.04
N ALA A 30 -18.76 25.93 3.91
CA ALA A 30 -17.31 26.05 3.93
C ALA A 30 -16.77 26.95 2.80
N TYR A 31 -17.39 26.89 1.61
CA TYR A 31 -17.04 27.77 0.49
C TYR A 31 -17.34 29.25 0.75
N GLN A 32 -18.21 29.58 1.71
CA GLN A 32 -18.49 30.97 2.07
C GLN A 32 -17.34 31.61 2.87
N ALA A 33 -16.38 30.82 3.36
CA ALA A 33 -15.13 31.37 3.86
C ALA A 33 -14.37 32.07 2.72
N LYS A 34 -13.74 33.18 3.03
CA LYS A 34 -13.00 34.03 2.06
C LYS A 34 -11.51 34.09 2.42
N PRO A 35 -10.79 32.95 2.38
CA PRO A 35 -9.36 32.93 2.68
C PRO A 35 -8.57 33.74 1.65
N ALA A 36 -7.48 34.35 2.12
CA ALA A 36 -6.45 34.94 1.27
C ALA A 36 -5.32 33.94 1.10
N TYR A 37 -4.68 33.94 -0.07
CA TYR A 37 -3.57 33.05 -0.39
C TYR A 37 -2.35 33.87 -0.76
N LYS A 38 -1.18 33.48 -0.27
CA LYS A 38 0.12 33.96 -0.73
C LYS A 38 0.97 32.74 -1.04
N ILE A 39 1.43 32.62 -2.27
CA ILE A 39 2.27 31.51 -2.73
C ILE A 39 3.61 32.10 -3.16
N GLU A 40 4.65 31.66 -2.48
CA GLU A 40 6.04 31.97 -2.81
C GLU A 40 6.47 31.08 -3.98
N VAL A 41 6.72 31.71 -5.13
CA VAL A 41 7.18 31.05 -6.35
C VAL A 41 8.68 30.80 -6.21
N GLY A 42 9.16 29.67 -6.73
CA GLY A 42 10.50 29.16 -6.43
C GLY A 42 10.58 28.37 -5.12
N SER A 43 9.60 28.52 -4.22
CA SER A 43 9.54 27.70 -3.01
C SER A 43 9.24 26.24 -3.33
N ARG A 44 9.28 25.37 -2.31
CA ARG A 44 8.79 23.99 -2.49
C ARG A 44 7.28 23.93 -2.70
N LEU A 45 6.55 25.00 -2.39
CA LEU A 45 5.11 25.00 -2.31
C LEU A 45 4.39 25.44 -3.61
N ASP A 46 5.14 25.85 -4.63
CA ASP A 46 4.57 26.50 -5.81
C ASP A 46 4.21 25.56 -6.96
N GLU A 47 4.90 24.44 -7.06
CA GLU A 47 4.89 23.52 -8.20
C GLU A 47 3.50 23.03 -8.66
N PRO A 48 2.53 22.79 -7.76
CA PRO A 48 1.17 22.44 -8.17
C PRO A 48 0.42 23.59 -8.86
N TYR A 49 0.84 24.83 -8.62
CA TYR A 49 0.13 26.04 -9.01
C TYR A 49 0.81 26.77 -10.17
N VAL A 50 2.05 26.46 -10.50
CA VAL A 50 2.82 27.15 -11.54
C VAL A 50 3.21 26.18 -12.66
N LEU A 51 2.75 26.46 -13.89
CA LEU A 51 3.05 25.65 -15.08
C LEU A 51 3.81 26.48 -16.12
N GLY A 52 4.74 25.83 -16.82
CA GLY A 52 5.52 26.50 -17.87
C GLY A 52 6.52 27.55 -17.36
N PHE A 53 6.98 27.42 -16.12
CA PHE A 53 8.11 28.18 -15.58
C PHE A 53 9.41 27.37 -15.71
N GLU A 54 10.55 28.05 -15.61
CA GLU A 54 11.84 27.38 -15.40
C GLU A 54 11.93 26.75 -14.01
N ALA A 55 13.01 26.01 -13.77
CA ALA A 55 13.34 25.46 -12.45
C ALA A 55 13.49 26.59 -11.40
N LYS A 56 13.30 26.20 -10.13
CA LYS A 56 13.40 27.08 -8.95
C LYS A 56 14.80 27.73 -8.85
N GLU A 57 14.86 29.02 -8.55
CA GLU A 57 16.07 29.78 -8.26
C GLU A 57 15.98 30.33 -6.81
N PRO A 58 17.07 30.35 -6.02
CA PRO A 58 18.38 29.76 -6.28
C PRO A 58 18.33 28.23 -6.15
N ALA A 59 19.26 27.54 -6.79
CA ALA A 59 19.46 26.12 -6.55
C ALA A 59 19.74 25.87 -5.06
N GLU A 60 19.14 24.83 -4.49
CA GLU A 60 19.33 24.39 -3.09
C GLU A 60 20.82 24.25 -2.70
N ALA A 61 21.68 23.94 -3.68
CA ALA A 61 23.14 23.88 -3.55
C ALA A 61 23.81 25.24 -3.19
N GLN A 62 23.16 26.37 -3.44
CA GLN A 62 23.67 27.71 -3.15
C GLN A 62 23.24 28.23 -1.76
N ARG A 63 22.32 27.55 -1.07
CA ARG A 63 21.87 27.91 0.30
C ARG A 63 22.93 27.75 1.38
N GLY A 64 24.08 27.16 1.05
CA GLY A 64 25.06 26.69 2.04
C GLY A 64 25.99 27.72 2.67
N LYS A 65 26.02 29.00 2.26
CA LYS A 65 27.00 29.94 2.86
C LYS A 65 26.57 31.37 3.18
N GLU A 66 25.66 32.03 2.48
CA GLU A 66 25.44 33.48 2.70
C GLU A 66 24.26 34.06 1.89
N TRP A 67 23.24 33.24 1.61
CA TRP A 67 22.13 33.68 0.73
C TRP A 67 20.91 34.10 1.54
N ASP A 68 20.76 35.41 1.75
CA ASP A 68 19.56 36.06 2.31
C ASP A 68 18.49 36.37 1.24
N GLY A 69 18.63 35.83 0.02
CA GLY A 69 17.75 36.13 -1.11
C GLY A 69 16.41 35.38 -1.08
N PHE A 70 15.45 35.87 -1.87
CA PHE A 70 14.12 35.29 -2.05
C PHE A 70 14.15 34.13 -3.06
N ASP A 71 13.29 33.12 -2.87
CA ASP A 71 13.05 32.07 -3.86
C ASP A 71 12.23 32.68 -5.02
N TYR A 72 12.50 32.29 -6.27
CA TYR A 72 11.73 32.73 -7.45
C TYR A 72 11.78 31.72 -8.60
N ARG A 73 10.98 31.97 -9.63
CA ARG A 73 11.13 31.31 -10.94
C ARG A 73 11.11 32.31 -12.07
N TRP A 74 11.83 31.99 -13.14
CA TRP A 74 11.68 32.66 -14.42
C TRP A 74 10.47 32.06 -15.16
N ALA A 75 9.55 32.91 -15.59
CA ALA A 75 8.53 32.55 -16.55
C ALA A 75 9.18 32.21 -17.90
N ARG A 76 8.47 31.46 -18.74
CA ARG A 76 8.80 31.28 -20.16
C ARG A 76 8.02 32.28 -20.99
N SER A 77 8.05 32.14 -22.32
CA SER A 77 7.21 32.94 -23.22
C SER A 77 5.73 32.82 -22.89
N GLU A 78 5.31 31.63 -22.45
CA GLU A 78 4.00 31.39 -21.85
C GLU A 78 4.16 30.58 -20.57
N SER A 79 3.59 31.10 -19.49
CA SER A 79 3.49 30.43 -18.20
C SER A 79 2.07 30.56 -17.66
N LYS A 80 1.67 29.68 -16.74
CA LYS A 80 0.35 29.69 -16.13
C LYS A 80 0.44 29.61 -14.61
N ILE A 81 -0.41 30.36 -13.93
CA ILE A 81 -0.70 30.19 -12.52
C ILE A 81 -2.12 29.63 -12.43
N ASP A 82 -2.27 28.41 -11.94
CA ASP A 82 -3.55 27.70 -11.83
C ASP A 82 -3.94 27.54 -10.37
N LEU A 83 -5.07 28.14 -9.98
CA LEU A 83 -5.61 28.10 -8.61
C LEU A 83 -6.99 27.45 -8.65
N PRO A 84 -7.05 26.11 -8.51
CA PRO A 84 -8.31 25.39 -8.54
C PRO A 84 -9.11 25.72 -7.29
N GLY A 85 -10.44 25.66 -7.39
CA GLY A 85 -11.26 25.60 -6.20
C GLY A 85 -11.54 26.93 -5.51
N LEU A 86 -11.10 28.09 -6.01
CA LEU A 86 -11.28 29.38 -5.31
C LEU A 86 -12.76 29.74 -5.08
N GLY A 87 -13.64 29.32 -6.01
CA GLY A 87 -15.04 29.70 -6.05
C GLY A 87 -15.23 31.06 -6.72
N SER A 88 -16.31 31.20 -7.49
CA SER A 88 -16.59 32.40 -8.28
C SER A 88 -16.91 33.59 -7.37
N GLN A 89 -15.94 34.49 -7.19
CA GLN A 89 -16.07 35.70 -6.36
C GLN A 89 -15.14 36.82 -6.86
N PRO A 90 -15.41 38.10 -6.57
CA PRO A 90 -14.47 39.16 -6.92
C PRO A 90 -13.15 39.03 -6.13
N LEU A 91 -12.01 39.13 -6.83
CA LEU A 91 -10.67 39.00 -6.24
C LEU A 91 -9.79 40.21 -6.57
N THR A 92 -8.75 40.41 -5.76
CA THR A 92 -7.58 41.20 -6.08
C THR A 92 -6.40 40.25 -6.19
N VAL A 93 -5.69 40.29 -7.31
CA VAL A 93 -4.47 39.52 -7.54
C VAL A 93 -3.29 40.46 -7.49
N THR A 94 -2.27 40.11 -6.71
CA THR A 94 -1.00 40.82 -6.62
C THR A 94 0.13 39.87 -7.03
N LEU A 95 0.92 40.25 -8.02
CA LEU A 95 2.12 39.54 -8.44
C LEU A 95 3.36 40.36 -8.07
N ARG A 96 4.34 39.78 -7.40
CA ARG A 96 5.65 40.41 -7.23
C ARG A 96 6.60 39.91 -8.30
N VAL A 97 6.93 40.80 -9.24
CA VAL A 97 7.65 40.45 -10.47
C VAL A 97 8.85 41.36 -10.69
N SER A 98 9.80 40.90 -11.50
CA SER A 98 10.85 41.74 -12.09
C SER A 98 11.01 41.38 -13.58
N PRO A 99 11.18 42.36 -14.47
CA PRO A 99 11.53 42.08 -15.87
C PRO A 99 12.94 41.50 -16.03
N GLY A 100 13.76 41.51 -14.97
CA GLY A 100 15.18 41.24 -15.04
C GLY A 100 15.87 42.21 -16.00
N LEU A 101 16.79 41.68 -16.81
CA LEU A 101 17.55 42.44 -17.80
C LEU A 101 16.94 42.37 -19.21
N ALA A 102 15.63 42.06 -19.32
CA ALA A 102 14.95 42.02 -20.61
C ALA A 102 15.03 43.39 -21.31
N PRO A 103 15.57 43.51 -22.55
CA PRO A 103 15.76 44.81 -23.21
C PRO A 103 14.46 45.55 -23.54
N LYS A 104 13.37 44.80 -23.75
CA LYS A 104 12.03 45.30 -24.06
C LYS A 104 11.01 44.50 -23.26
N PRO A 105 10.90 44.76 -21.94
CA PRO A 105 10.05 43.95 -21.09
C PRO A 105 8.59 44.20 -21.47
N TYR A 106 7.86 43.12 -21.73
CA TYR A 106 6.40 43.15 -21.84
C TYR A 106 5.84 42.00 -21.01
N LEU A 107 4.72 42.25 -20.37
CA LEU A 107 3.91 41.25 -19.69
C LEU A 107 2.45 41.47 -20.09
N LYS A 108 1.82 40.43 -20.60
CA LYS A 108 0.38 40.35 -20.84
C LYS A 108 -0.19 39.26 -19.95
N ILE A 109 -1.24 39.59 -19.21
CA ILE A 109 -1.93 38.66 -18.31
C ILE A 109 -3.32 38.40 -18.85
N LEU A 110 -3.65 37.13 -19.05
CA LEU A 110 -4.98 36.66 -19.43
C LEU A 110 -5.59 35.85 -18.29
N VAL A 111 -6.80 36.21 -17.88
CA VAL A 111 -7.62 35.44 -16.93
C VAL A 111 -8.50 34.47 -17.70
N ASN A 112 -8.45 33.18 -17.33
CA ASN A 112 -9.14 32.05 -17.95
C ASN A 112 -9.04 32.06 -19.49
N GLU A 113 -7.86 32.45 -20.00
CA GLU A 113 -7.50 32.55 -21.42
C GLU A 113 -8.36 33.52 -22.27
N LYS A 114 -9.30 34.24 -21.65
CA LYS A 114 -10.31 35.05 -22.35
C LYS A 114 -10.23 36.53 -22.02
N HIS A 115 -9.96 36.87 -20.76
CA HIS A 115 -10.06 38.24 -20.28
C HIS A 115 -8.65 38.83 -20.08
N GLN A 116 -8.27 39.79 -20.92
CA GLN A 116 -7.00 40.50 -20.74
C GLN A 116 -7.12 41.49 -19.59
N VAL A 117 -6.18 41.41 -18.64
CA VAL A 117 -6.02 42.44 -17.62
C VAL A 117 -5.65 43.76 -18.32
N PRO A 118 -6.36 44.87 -18.06
CA PRO A 118 -6.09 46.14 -18.75
C PRO A 118 -4.65 46.60 -18.56
N ASP A 119 -4.03 47.09 -19.63
CA ASP A 119 -2.61 47.50 -19.63
C ASP A 119 -2.31 48.62 -18.60
N SER A 120 -3.33 49.36 -18.17
CA SER A 120 -3.23 50.36 -17.09
C SER A 120 -2.80 49.78 -15.74
N TYR A 121 -3.01 48.48 -15.51
CA TYR A 121 -2.54 47.77 -14.32
C TYR A 121 -1.16 47.12 -14.51
N LEU A 122 -0.67 47.09 -15.75
CA LEU A 122 0.55 46.39 -16.16
C LEU A 122 1.68 47.39 -16.42
N VAL A 123 1.75 48.48 -15.65
CA VAL A 123 2.83 49.46 -15.74
C VAL A 123 4.12 48.80 -15.29
N MET A 124 4.82 48.19 -16.24
CA MET A 124 6.11 47.56 -16.00
C MET A 124 7.12 48.67 -15.76
N VAL A 125 7.65 48.73 -14.54
CA VAL A 125 8.78 49.61 -14.25
C VAL A 125 9.98 49.03 -15.00
N THR A 126 10.70 49.85 -15.75
CA THR A 126 11.93 49.44 -16.46
C THR A 126 13.12 49.22 -15.51
N SER A 127 12.88 49.19 -14.20
CA SER A 127 13.88 48.88 -13.19
C SER A 127 14.08 47.37 -13.10
N GLU A 128 15.31 46.96 -12.79
CA GLU A 128 15.64 45.57 -12.44
C GLU A 128 15.00 45.14 -11.10
N ASP A 129 14.56 46.11 -10.29
CA ASP A 129 13.95 45.89 -8.98
C ASP A 129 12.63 45.11 -9.06
N LEU A 130 12.37 44.33 -8.01
CA LEU A 130 11.07 43.71 -7.79
C LEU A 130 10.01 44.78 -7.50
N TYR A 131 8.87 44.70 -8.18
CA TYR A 131 7.69 45.51 -7.87
C TYR A 131 6.42 44.66 -7.86
N GLU A 132 5.37 45.20 -7.24
CA GLU A 132 4.08 44.54 -7.08
C GLU A 132 3.09 45.06 -8.13
N LEU A 133 2.56 44.14 -8.95
CA LEU A 133 1.46 44.38 -9.88
C LEU A 133 0.16 43.92 -9.23
N SER A 134 -0.73 44.86 -8.90
CA SER A 134 -2.05 44.56 -8.31
C SER A 134 -3.18 44.92 -9.25
N PHE A 135 -4.08 43.97 -9.51
CA PHE A 135 -5.25 44.17 -10.38
C PHE A 135 -6.50 43.45 -9.86
N PRO A 136 -7.70 44.01 -10.09
CA PRO A 136 -8.95 43.33 -9.76
C PRO A 136 -9.30 42.26 -10.79
N VAL A 137 -9.90 41.16 -10.32
CA VAL A 137 -10.46 40.09 -11.16
C VAL A 137 -11.96 39.94 -10.81
N PRO A 138 -12.86 40.41 -11.69
CA PRO A 138 -14.29 40.19 -11.56
C PRO A 138 -14.67 38.70 -11.49
N ALA A 139 -15.73 38.37 -10.74
CA ALA A 139 -16.16 36.98 -10.53
C ALA A 139 -16.58 36.29 -11.84
N ASP A 140 -17.18 37.04 -12.77
CA ASP A 140 -17.66 36.53 -14.06
C ASP A 140 -16.54 36.14 -15.02
N TRP A 141 -15.31 36.65 -14.80
CA TRP A 141 -14.15 36.27 -15.61
C TRP A 141 -13.70 34.82 -15.35
N PHE A 142 -14.13 34.23 -14.24
CA PHE A 142 -13.87 32.84 -13.88
C PHE A 142 -15.11 32.19 -13.25
N ALA A 143 -16.21 32.20 -14.00
CA ALA A 143 -17.52 31.71 -13.53
C ALA A 143 -17.56 30.21 -13.16
N ASP A 144 -16.57 29.43 -13.60
CA ASP A 144 -16.35 28.04 -13.17
C ASP A 144 -15.75 27.95 -11.76
N GLY A 145 -15.25 29.05 -11.21
CA GLY A 145 -14.67 29.16 -9.87
C GLY A 145 -13.23 28.69 -9.76
N ASN A 146 -12.56 28.43 -10.89
CA ASN A 146 -11.12 28.13 -10.99
C ASN A 146 -10.41 29.33 -11.61
N LEU A 147 -9.37 29.86 -10.96
CA LEU A 147 -8.61 30.99 -11.49
C LEU A 147 -7.38 30.51 -12.25
N HIS A 148 -7.35 30.76 -13.55
CA HIS A 148 -6.23 30.48 -14.43
C HIS A 148 -5.63 31.80 -14.93
N LEU A 149 -4.40 32.11 -14.53
CA LEU A 149 -3.67 33.28 -15.00
C LEU A 149 -2.62 32.84 -16.02
N LYS A 150 -2.85 33.13 -17.29
CA LYS A 150 -1.83 32.93 -18.33
C LYS A 150 -0.96 34.18 -18.45
N LEU A 151 0.33 34.01 -18.18
CA LEU A 151 1.36 35.04 -18.30
C LEU A 151 2.04 34.88 -19.67
N GLN A 152 1.96 35.91 -20.49
CA GLN A 152 2.68 36.01 -21.76
C GLN A 152 3.74 37.09 -21.61
N SER A 153 5.02 36.72 -21.72
CA SER A 153 6.12 37.64 -21.47
C SER A 153 7.15 37.68 -22.59
N ALA A 154 7.85 38.81 -22.72
CA ALA A 154 9.04 38.88 -23.54
C ALA A 154 10.12 38.00 -22.91
N VAL A 155 10.72 37.13 -23.72
CA VAL A 155 11.86 36.32 -23.29
C VAL A 155 13.17 36.92 -23.78
N TRP A 156 14.22 36.75 -23.01
CA TRP A 156 15.59 37.11 -23.34
C TRP A 156 16.53 35.96 -22.98
N VAL A 157 17.74 35.98 -23.53
CA VAL A 157 18.76 34.96 -23.27
C VAL A 157 19.94 35.63 -22.56
N PRO A 158 20.27 35.26 -21.31
CA PRO A 158 21.32 35.93 -20.56
C PRO A 158 22.68 35.94 -21.26
N ALA A 159 23.05 34.85 -21.92
CA ALA A 159 24.29 34.78 -22.71
C ALA A 159 24.35 35.79 -23.88
N GLU A 160 23.21 36.28 -24.37
CA GLU A 160 23.15 37.27 -25.45
C GLU A 160 23.20 38.71 -24.93
N VAL A 161 22.72 38.95 -23.71
CA VAL A 161 22.57 40.31 -23.14
C VAL A 161 23.70 40.65 -22.17
N ILE A 162 24.24 39.67 -21.44
CA ILE A 162 25.25 39.87 -20.40
C ILE A 162 26.59 39.32 -20.89
N PRO A 163 27.58 40.17 -21.19
CA PRO A 163 28.89 39.72 -21.65
C PRO A 163 29.53 38.70 -20.69
N GLY A 164 29.88 37.52 -21.21
CA GLY A 164 30.53 36.45 -20.44
C GLY A 164 29.58 35.49 -19.71
N ASN A 165 28.26 35.74 -19.70
CA ASN A 165 27.28 34.81 -19.15
C ASN A 165 27.13 33.58 -20.08
N ARG A 166 26.94 32.38 -19.49
CA ARG A 166 26.81 31.10 -20.20
C ARG A 166 25.41 30.48 -20.09
N ASP A 167 24.45 31.22 -19.55
CA ASP A 167 23.06 30.77 -19.45
C ASP A 167 22.31 31.04 -20.78
N TYR A 168 21.97 29.95 -21.46
CA TYR A 168 21.26 29.95 -22.75
C TYR A 168 19.74 29.75 -22.61
N ARG A 169 19.20 29.75 -21.39
CA ARG A 169 17.76 29.64 -21.18
C ARG A 169 17.04 30.88 -21.72
N LYS A 170 15.81 30.68 -22.22
CA LYS A 170 14.93 31.77 -22.63
C LYS A 170 14.12 32.21 -21.41
N LEU A 171 14.60 33.23 -20.72
CA LEU A 171 14.03 33.73 -19.48
C LEU A 171 13.01 34.83 -19.76
N GLY A 172 11.81 34.70 -19.22
CA GLY A 172 10.76 35.71 -19.24
C GLY A 172 10.86 36.66 -18.05
N ILE A 173 9.71 37.05 -17.50
CA ILE A 173 9.67 37.76 -16.22
C ILE A 173 10.10 36.84 -15.07
N LEU A 174 10.76 37.41 -14.07
CA LEU A 174 10.96 36.78 -12.77
C LEU A 174 9.66 36.94 -11.96
N LEU A 175 9.20 35.86 -11.34
CA LEU A 175 8.09 35.85 -10.38
C LEU A 175 8.60 35.34 -9.02
N ASP A 176 8.52 36.20 -8.00
CA ASP A 176 8.92 35.91 -6.61
C ASP A 176 7.74 35.32 -5.84
N TRP A 177 6.61 36.00 -5.79
CA TRP A 177 5.39 35.45 -5.21
C TRP A 177 4.14 36.01 -5.88
N PHE A 178 3.02 35.33 -5.67
CA PHE A 178 1.71 35.89 -5.97
C PHE A 178 0.77 35.77 -4.77
N LYS A 179 -0.15 36.71 -4.68
CA LYS A 179 -1.13 36.82 -3.62
C LYS A 179 -2.51 37.01 -4.23
N VAL A 180 -3.49 36.31 -3.70
CA VAL A 180 -4.89 36.40 -4.11
C VAL A 180 -5.72 36.70 -2.87
N GLU A 181 -6.43 37.81 -2.90
CA GLU A 181 -7.27 38.27 -1.80
C GLU A 181 -8.71 38.47 -2.31
N PRO A 182 -9.73 38.13 -1.51
CA PRO A 182 -11.09 38.56 -1.79
C PRO A 182 -11.15 40.09 -1.91
N ALA A 183 -11.74 40.62 -2.99
CA ALA A 183 -11.88 42.06 -3.15
C ALA A 183 -12.74 42.60 -2.00
N GLN A 184 -12.30 43.71 -1.38
CA GLN A 184 -13.09 44.35 -0.32
C GLN A 184 -14.42 44.83 -0.92
N GLN A 185 -15.52 44.40 -0.30
CA GLN A 185 -16.92 44.85 -0.45
C GLN A 185 -17.89 43.96 -1.25
N THR A 186 -18.71 43.22 -0.52
CA THR A 186 -20.14 43.52 -0.23
C THR A 186 -20.62 42.42 0.72
N PHE A 187 -21.58 42.72 1.60
CA PHE A 187 -21.96 41.83 2.69
C PHE A 187 -22.61 40.48 2.24
N PHE A 188 -22.93 40.24 0.96
CA PHE A 188 -23.86 39.14 0.61
C PHE A 188 -23.78 38.37 -0.74
N PRO A 189 -22.82 38.52 -1.68
CA PRO A 189 -22.80 37.55 -2.78
C PRO A 189 -22.33 36.18 -2.25
N LEU A 190 -23.23 35.19 -2.29
CA LEU A 190 -22.90 33.79 -2.02
C LEU A 190 -21.85 33.32 -3.02
N ILE A 191 -20.79 32.69 -2.52
CA ILE A 191 -19.74 32.14 -3.37
C ILE A 191 -20.28 30.85 -3.97
N ARG A 192 -20.31 30.78 -5.31
CA ARG A 192 -20.61 29.53 -6.02
C ARG A 192 -19.34 28.67 -6.05
N PRO A 193 -19.38 27.44 -5.48
CA PRO A 193 -18.25 26.52 -5.59
C PRO A 193 -18.13 25.99 -7.03
N PRO A 194 -16.93 25.61 -7.49
CA PRO A 194 -16.74 24.97 -8.79
C PRO A 194 -17.48 23.64 -8.87
N ASP A 195 -18.25 23.40 -9.93
CA ASP A 195 -19.04 22.18 -10.08
C ASP A 195 -18.14 20.93 -10.16
N ASP A 196 -16.98 21.06 -10.81
CA ASP A 196 -15.94 20.04 -10.98
C ASP A 196 -15.18 19.69 -9.68
N ILE A 197 -15.37 20.47 -8.61
CA ILE A 197 -14.82 20.18 -7.28
C ILE A 197 -15.94 19.82 -6.29
N PHE A 198 -17.04 20.57 -6.31
CA PHE A 198 -18.14 20.44 -5.37
C PHE A 198 -18.88 19.11 -5.50
N ILE A 199 -19.23 18.72 -6.73
CA ILE A 199 -19.94 17.45 -6.97
C ILE A 199 -19.05 16.27 -6.56
N PRO A 200 -17.77 16.20 -6.97
CA PRO A 200 -16.80 15.24 -6.43
C PRO A 200 -16.73 15.12 -4.92
N LEU A 201 -16.71 16.24 -4.19
CA LEU A 201 -16.69 16.25 -2.72
C LEU A 201 -17.94 15.58 -2.11
N VAL A 202 -19.12 15.91 -2.65
CA VAL A 202 -20.39 15.34 -2.20
C VAL A 202 -20.43 13.83 -2.48
N ILE A 203 -20.07 13.41 -3.69
CA ILE A 203 -20.03 11.99 -4.07
C ILE A 203 -19.02 11.23 -3.21
N SER A 204 -17.84 11.80 -2.97
CA SER A 204 -16.80 11.21 -2.11
C SER A 204 -17.30 10.96 -0.70
N SER A 205 -18.07 11.90 -0.13
CA SER A 205 -18.67 11.75 1.20
C SER A 205 -19.65 10.57 1.27
N MET A 206 -20.46 10.38 0.22
CA MET A 206 -21.36 9.21 0.12
C MET A 206 -20.57 7.91 -0.02
N LEU A 207 -19.51 7.89 -0.83
CA LEU A 207 -18.65 6.71 -1.01
C LEU A 207 -17.93 6.33 0.30
N VAL A 208 -17.48 7.31 1.09
CA VAL A 208 -16.90 7.08 2.43
C VAL A 208 -17.90 6.41 3.36
N LEU A 209 -19.17 6.84 3.36
CA LEU A 209 -20.22 6.13 4.10
C LEU A 209 -20.37 4.68 3.61
N LEU A 210 -20.38 4.45 2.30
CA LEU A 210 -20.49 3.11 1.72
C LEU A 210 -19.30 2.22 2.10
N ILE A 211 -18.09 2.76 2.17
CA ILE A 211 -16.90 2.08 2.68
C ILE A 211 -17.14 1.62 4.13
N PHE A 212 -17.60 2.52 5.01
CA PHE A 212 -17.86 2.20 6.41
C PHE A 212 -18.95 1.15 6.60
N LEU A 213 -20.01 1.20 5.79
CA LEU A 213 -21.04 0.15 5.79
C LEU A 213 -20.49 -1.18 5.26
N SER A 214 -19.59 -1.16 4.26
CA SER A 214 -18.99 -2.35 3.64
C SER A 214 -18.03 -3.10 4.58
N ILE A 215 -17.31 -2.38 5.46
CA ILE A 215 -16.49 -3.00 6.52
C ILE A 215 -17.33 -3.55 7.68
N GLY A 216 -18.66 -3.35 7.66
CA GLY A 216 -19.59 -3.91 8.63
C GLY A 216 -19.87 -3.03 9.84
N LEU A 217 -19.60 -1.72 9.77
CA LEU A 217 -20.08 -0.79 10.80
C LEU A 217 -21.60 -0.66 10.75
N THR A 218 -22.21 -0.44 11.91
CA THR A 218 -23.65 -0.13 11.96
C THR A 218 -23.90 1.28 11.42
N PRO A 219 -25.10 1.57 10.87
CA PRO A 219 -25.39 2.87 10.28
C PRO A 219 -25.09 4.07 11.19
N PRO A 220 -25.37 4.07 12.52
CA PRO A 220 -25.01 5.18 13.39
C PRO A 220 -23.51 5.45 13.48
N TYR A 221 -22.67 4.41 13.59
CA TYR A 221 -21.21 4.58 13.63
C TYR A 221 -20.64 4.97 12.26
N ALA A 222 -21.19 4.39 11.18
CA ALA A 222 -20.80 4.78 9.82
C ALA A 222 -21.14 6.25 9.54
N LEU A 223 -22.32 6.72 9.98
CA LEU A 223 -22.73 8.11 9.89
C LEU A 223 -21.85 9.03 10.75
N LEU A 224 -21.54 8.63 11.99
CA LEU A 224 -20.67 9.41 12.88
C LEU A 224 -19.26 9.59 12.28
N LEU A 225 -18.65 8.50 11.79
CA LEU A 225 -17.29 8.55 11.22
C LEU A 225 -17.26 9.28 9.88
N SER A 226 -18.25 9.07 9.00
CA SER A 226 -18.34 9.82 7.73
C SER A 226 -18.64 11.29 7.97
N GLY A 227 -19.50 11.62 8.93
CA GLY A 227 -19.76 12.99 9.38
C GLY A 227 -18.51 13.67 9.96
N GLY A 228 -17.70 12.94 10.74
CA GLY A 228 -16.41 13.43 11.22
C GLY A 228 -15.41 13.72 10.09
N LEU A 229 -15.29 12.83 9.11
CA LEU A 229 -14.45 13.06 7.92
C LEU A 229 -14.98 14.21 7.05
N LEU A 230 -16.30 14.32 6.90
CA LEU A 230 -16.95 15.43 6.20
C LEU A 230 -16.65 16.77 6.89
N ALA A 231 -16.75 16.84 8.21
CA ALA A 231 -16.41 18.02 8.99
C ALA A 231 -14.92 18.36 8.87
N GLY A 232 -14.04 17.36 8.90
CA GLY A 232 -12.60 17.53 8.67
C GLY A 232 -12.28 18.07 7.26
N ALA A 233 -12.92 17.53 6.22
CA ALA A 233 -12.76 18.03 4.85
C ALA A 233 -13.33 19.44 4.68
N SER A 234 -14.45 19.75 5.34
CA SER A 234 -15.03 21.10 5.34
C SER A 234 -14.12 22.09 6.06
N TYR A 235 -13.53 21.70 7.19
CA TYR A 235 -12.50 22.49 7.88
C TYR A 235 -11.29 22.72 6.97
N TRP A 236 -10.79 21.68 6.30
CA TRP A 236 -9.69 21.81 5.35
C TRP A 236 -10.03 22.78 4.22
N LEU A 237 -11.23 22.71 3.64
CA LEU A 237 -11.70 23.64 2.61
C LEU A 237 -11.75 25.11 3.04
N VAL A 238 -11.97 25.36 4.34
CA VAL A 238 -11.97 26.72 4.92
C VAL A 238 -10.55 27.26 5.06
N PHE A 239 -9.61 26.45 5.58
CA PHE A 239 -8.28 26.92 5.97
C PHE A 239 -7.19 26.70 4.93
N ASP A 240 -7.33 25.69 4.07
CA ASP A 240 -6.34 25.31 3.07
C ASP A 240 -7.03 24.69 1.83
N ARG A 241 -7.92 25.49 1.25
CA ARG A 241 -8.75 25.12 0.09
C ARG A 241 -7.91 24.63 -1.08
N LEU A 242 -6.87 25.39 -1.47
CA LEU A 242 -6.12 25.16 -2.70
C LEU A 242 -5.50 23.77 -2.75
N ASN A 243 -4.90 23.30 -1.65
CA ASN A 243 -4.31 21.96 -1.60
C ASN A 243 -5.39 20.87 -1.67
N LEU A 244 -6.54 21.06 -1.01
CA LEU A 244 -7.64 20.09 -1.07
C LEU A 244 -8.25 20.02 -2.48
N THR A 245 -8.46 21.16 -3.13
CA THR A 245 -9.07 21.21 -4.46
C THR A 245 -8.12 20.73 -5.55
N GLU A 246 -6.82 20.98 -5.40
CA GLU A 246 -5.78 20.35 -6.23
C GLU A 246 -5.69 18.83 -6.02
N LEU A 247 -5.94 18.34 -4.82
CA LEU A 247 -6.04 16.89 -4.61
C LEU A 247 -7.28 16.29 -5.30
N ILE A 248 -8.41 17.02 -5.28
CA ILE A 248 -9.68 16.56 -5.85
C ILE A 248 -9.66 16.51 -7.38
N SER A 249 -9.00 17.49 -8.01
CA SER A 249 -8.86 17.57 -9.47
C SER A 249 -8.13 16.35 -10.09
N ARG A 250 -7.35 15.61 -9.29
CA ARG A 250 -6.52 14.46 -9.70
C ARG A 250 -7.26 13.10 -9.58
N ASP A 251 -8.41 12.95 -10.22
CA ASP A 251 -9.17 11.67 -10.24
C ASP A 251 -9.56 11.13 -8.84
N PHE A 252 -9.75 12.01 -7.86
CA PHE A 252 -9.95 11.63 -6.45
C PHE A 252 -11.20 10.76 -6.24
N VAL A 253 -12.34 11.12 -6.85
CA VAL A 253 -13.60 10.38 -6.73
C VAL A 253 -13.46 8.96 -7.28
N ARG A 254 -12.82 8.84 -8.45
CA ARG A 254 -12.55 7.55 -9.09
C ARG A 254 -11.71 6.68 -8.14
N SER A 255 -10.71 7.27 -7.49
CA SER A 255 -9.86 6.59 -6.52
C SER A 255 -10.66 6.09 -5.31
N ILE A 256 -11.52 6.92 -4.71
CA ILE A 256 -12.40 6.51 -3.59
C ILE A 256 -13.41 5.44 -4.04
N PHE A 257 -13.94 5.54 -5.26
CA PHE A 257 -14.84 4.51 -5.81
C PHE A 257 -14.14 3.16 -5.91
N PHE A 258 -12.93 3.10 -6.47
CA PHE A 258 -12.17 1.84 -6.54
C PHE A 258 -11.75 1.33 -5.16
N MET A 259 -11.43 2.23 -4.21
CA MET A 259 -11.23 1.86 -2.80
C MET A 259 -12.48 1.20 -2.21
N TRP A 260 -13.66 1.76 -2.45
CA TRP A 260 -14.94 1.15 -2.03
C TRP A 260 -15.14 -0.23 -2.64
N VAL A 261 -14.94 -0.38 -3.96
CA VAL A 261 -15.04 -1.67 -4.65
C VAL A 261 -14.07 -2.69 -4.05
N ALA A 262 -12.81 -2.30 -3.82
CA ALA A 262 -11.80 -3.17 -3.22
C ALA A 262 -12.20 -3.62 -1.81
N VAL A 263 -12.63 -2.69 -0.95
CA VAL A 263 -13.11 -2.98 0.41
C VAL A 263 -14.30 -3.93 0.39
N PHE A 264 -15.28 -3.65 -0.48
CA PHE A 264 -16.47 -4.48 -0.64
C PHE A 264 -16.08 -5.91 -1.06
N LEU A 265 -15.22 -6.06 -2.07
CA LEU A 265 -14.75 -7.36 -2.55
C LEU A 265 -13.97 -8.11 -1.48
N VAL A 266 -13.09 -7.45 -0.74
CA VAL A 266 -12.33 -8.08 0.35
C VAL A 266 -13.26 -8.55 1.47
N ALA A 267 -14.22 -7.72 1.89
CA ALA A 267 -15.18 -8.08 2.93
C ALA A 267 -16.07 -9.28 2.52
N GLU A 268 -16.53 -9.33 1.27
CA GLU A 268 -17.44 -10.36 0.78
C GLU A 268 -16.74 -11.67 0.37
N ILE A 269 -15.65 -11.55 -0.38
CA ILE A 269 -14.98 -12.70 -1.01
C ILE A 269 -13.85 -13.20 -0.12
N GLY A 270 -13.21 -12.32 0.65
CA GLY A 270 -12.04 -12.66 1.45
C GLY A 270 -12.26 -13.82 2.40
N SER A 271 -13.41 -13.88 3.08
CA SER A 271 -13.72 -14.98 4.01
C SER A 271 -13.75 -16.35 3.31
N LYS A 272 -14.21 -16.39 2.05
CA LYS A 272 -14.21 -17.59 1.22
C LYS A 272 -12.80 -17.98 0.81
N VAL A 273 -11.97 -17.01 0.44
CA VAL A 273 -10.55 -17.22 0.09
C VAL A 273 -9.79 -17.79 1.27
N TYR A 274 -9.87 -17.15 2.44
CA TYR A 274 -9.18 -17.64 3.65
C TYR A 274 -9.67 -19.03 4.07
N LYS A 275 -10.96 -19.33 3.91
CA LYS A 275 -11.50 -20.68 4.14
C LYS A 275 -10.86 -21.73 3.23
N VAL A 276 -10.65 -21.41 1.96
CA VAL A 276 -9.93 -22.29 1.02
C VAL A 276 -8.47 -22.45 1.44
N LEU A 277 -7.84 -21.40 1.96
CA LEU A 277 -6.48 -21.43 2.54
C LEU A 277 -6.40 -22.10 3.91
N GLY A 278 -7.50 -22.69 4.39
CA GLY A 278 -7.54 -23.48 5.62
C GLY A 278 -7.71 -22.68 6.91
N LEU A 279 -8.07 -21.39 6.83
CA LEU A 279 -8.39 -20.52 7.96
C LEU A 279 -9.88 -20.16 7.97
N LYS A 280 -10.55 -20.39 9.10
CA LYS A 280 -11.91 -19.90 9.29
C LYS A 280 -11.85 -18.43 9.67
N VAL A 281 -12.42 -17.57 8.84
CA VAL A 281 -12.47 -16.13 9.06
C VAL A 281 -13.90 -15.66 8.86
N THR A 282 -14.40 -14.86 9.79
CA THR A 282 -15.73 -14.27 9.73
C THR A 282 -15.76 -13.09 8.75
N ARG A 283 -16.95 -12.75 8.24
CA ARG A 283 -17.14 -11.53 7.42
C ARG A 283 -16.72 -10.27 8.17
N ARG A 284 -16.97 -10.21 9.49
CA ARG A 284 -16.62 -9.07 10.34
C ARG A 284 -15.11 -8.87 10.43
N GLU A 285 -14.34 -9.95 10.59
CA GLU A 285 -12.88 -9.86 10.58
C GLU A 285 -12.34 -9.42 9.22
N MET A 286 -12.92 -9.92 8.13
CA MET A 286 -12.54 -9.43 6.80
C MET A 286 -12.91 -7.97 6.59
N GLY A 287 -14.02 -7.49 7.15
CA GLY A 287 -14.38 -6.07 7.15
C GLY A 287 -13.33 -5.23 7.88
N TRP A 288 -12.92 -5.63 9.09
CA TRP A 288 -11.84 -4.95 9.81
C TRP A 288 -10.50 -5.02 9.07
N LEU A 289 -10.17 -6.16 8.47
CA LEU A 289 -8.94 -6.31 7.71
C LEU A 289 -8.95 -5.45 6.44
N ALA A 290 -10.10 -5.30 5.78
CA ALA A 290 -10.30 -4.37 4.68
C ALA A 290 -10.16 -2.91 5.14
N ALA A 291 -10.63 -2.57 6.35
CA ALA A 291 -10.43 -1.24 6.93
C ALA A 291 -8.94 -0.96 7.21
N ILE A 292 -8.21 -1.92 7.77
CA ILE A 292 -6.76 -1.84 8.02
C ILE A 292 -5.99 -1.68 6.69
N PHE A 293 -6.33 -2.49 5.69
CA PHE A 293 -5.79 -2.37 4.34
C PHE A 293 -6.03 -0.97 3.76
N LEU A 294 -7.29 -0.50 3.80
CA LEU A 294 -7.67 0.79 3.27
C LEU A 294 -6.94 1.92 3.99
N PHE A 295 -6.86 1.85 5.31
CA PHE A 295 -6.13 2.80 6.13
C PHE A 295 -4.66 2.90 5.67
N GLN A 296 -3.95 1.77 5.58
CA GLN A 296 -2.56 1.76 5.09
C GLN A 296 -2.45 2.33 3.68
N PHE A 297 -3.36 1.93 2.78
CA PHE A 297 -3.36 2.39 1.41
C PHE A 297 -3.55 3.90 1.32
N VAL A 298 -4.54 4.47 2.03
CA VAL A 298 -4.80 5.91 2.08
C VAL A 298 -3.64 6.67 2.71
N MET A 299 -3.03 6.15 3.79
CA MET A 299 -1.88 6.79 4.42
C MET A 299 -0.64 6.80 3.51
N LEU A 300 -0.44 5.79 2.66
CA LEU A 300 0.69 5.75 1.73
C LEU A 300 0.39 6.55 0.46
N TRP A 301 -0.71 6.22 -0.22
CA TRP A 301 -1.07 6.80 -1.51
C TRP A 301 -1.56 8.25 -1.35
N GLY A 302 -2.46 8.51 -0.41
CA GLY A 302 -3.08 9.82 -0.22
C GLY A 302 -2.06 10.90 0.13
N PHE A 303 -1.14 10.62 1.07
CA PHE A 303 -0.08 11.57 1.40
C PHE A 303 0.93 11.74 0.25
N MET A 304 1.14 10.73 -0.60
CA MET A 304 1.95 10.87 -1.81
C MET A 304 1.29 11.69 -2.92
N GLN A 305 -0.04 11.83 -2.89
CA GLN A 305 -0.77 12.72 -3.77
C GLN A 305 -0.78 14.15 -3.25
N HIS A 306 -0.38 14.37 -1.99
CA HIS A 306 -0.30 15.72 -1.45
C HIS A 306 0.61 16.56 -2.34
N PRO A 307 0.15 17.75 -2.78
CA PRO A 307 0.90 18.52 -3.78
C PRO A 307 2.31 18.89 -3.32
N MET A 308 2.53 18.99 -2.01
CA MET A 308 3.82 19.33 -1.39
C MET A 308 4.73 18.13 -1.14
N PHE A 309 4.24 16.91 -1.37
CA PHE A 309 5.03 15.72 -1.12
C PHE A 309 5.92 15.38 -2.32
N THR A 310 7.23 15.45 -2.10
CA THR A 310 8.23 14.99 -3.07
C THR A 310 8.92 13.73 -2.56
N SER A 311 9.06 12.73 -3.44
CA SER A 311 9.77 11.49 -3.15
C SER A 311 11.13 11.50 -3.85
N SER A 312 12.21 11.28 -3.10
CA SER A 312 13.59 11.45 -3.62
C SER A 312 13.89 10.55 -4.82
N ASP A 313 13.45 9.29 -4.77
CA ASP A 313 13.83 8.30 -5.79
C ASP A 313 12.70 8.03 -6.80
N LEU A 314 11.61 8.81 -6.80
CA LEU A 314 10.50 8.56 -7.71
C LEU A 314 10.91 8.72 -9.17
N GLY A 315 11.65 9.78 -9.51
CA GLY A 315 12.18 10.02 -10.86
C GLY A 315 13.08 8.87 -11.33
N LEU A 316 13.91 8.32 -10.44
CA LEU A 316 14.70 7.13 -10.72
C LEU A 316 13.80 5.95 -11.11
N ASN A 317 12.78 5.63 -10.30
CA ASN A 317 11.87 4.51 -10.58
C ASN A 317 11.07 4.72 -11.89
N ILE A 318 10.68 5.96 -12.20
CA ILE A 318 10.00 6.31 -13.47
C ILE A 318 10.87 5.95 -14.66
N HIS A 319 12.11 6.45 -14.69
CA HIS A 319 13.02 6.19 -15.82
C HIS A 319 13.38 4.71 -15.93
N ARG A 320 13.51 3.97 -14.81
CA ARG A 320 13.75 2.52 -14.85
C ARG A 320 12.58 1.74 -15.43
N LEU A 321 11.34 2.12 -15.14
CA LEU A 321 10.17 1.49 -15.76
C LEU A 321 10.10 1.82 -17.26
N GLN A 322 10.39 3.06 -17.66
CA GLN A 322 10.49 3.43 -19.08
C GLN A 322 11.60 2.67 -19.80
N ASP A 323 12.74 2.42 -19.14
CA ASP A 323 13.80 1.59 -19.70
C ASP A 323 13.34 0.14 -19.90
N VAL A 324 12.61 -0.46 -18.94
CA VAL A 324 11.99 -1.79 -19.14
C VAL A 324 11.02 -1.77 -20.33
N MET A 325 10.23 -0.72 -20.50
CA MET A 325 9.32 -0.58 -21.64
C MET A 325 10.06 -0.54 -22.98
N ARG A 326 11.30 -0.04 -23.00
CA ARG A 326 12.21 -0.06 -24.17
C ARG A 326 12.95 -1.39 -24.35
N GLY A 327 12.73 -2.38 -23.48
CA GLY A 327 13.41 -3.68 -23.50
C GLY A 327 14.75 -3.70 -22.75
N ASN A 328 15.11 -2.62 -22.06
CA ASN A 328 16.34 -2.56 -21.26
C ASN A 328 16.07 -3.14 -19.86
N LEU A 329 16.67 -4.28 -19.55
CA LEU A 329 16.51 -4.98 -18.25
C LEU A 329 17.73 -4.85 -17.32
N LEU A 330 18.74 -4.08 -17.74
CA LEU A 330 20.00 -3.92 -17.01
C LEU A 330 20.20 -2.47 -16.62
N PHE A 331 20.27 -2.24 -15.32
CA PHE A 331 20.30 -0.92 -14.71
C PHE A 331 21.58 -0.76 -13.88
N PRO A 332 22.71 -0.38 -14.49
CA PRO A 332 23.83 0.10 -13.69
C PRO A 332 23.42 1.43 -13.04
N GLN A 333 23.58 1.53 -11.74
CA GLN A 333 23.49 2.78 -10.99
C GLN A 333 24.83 3.04 -10.33
N GLU A 334 25.39 4.22 -10.57
CA GLU A 334 26.57 4.65 -9.85
C GLU A 334 26.18 5.00 -8.41
N LEU A 335 26.74 4.27 -7.46
CA LEU A 335 26.64 4.55 -6.03
C LEU A 335 27.45 5.81 -5.70
N PRO A 336 27.22 6.48 -4.54
CA PRO A 336 27.98 7.66 -4.13
C PRO A 336 29.51 7.48 -4.08
N ASN A 337 29.99 6.23 -4.01
CA ASN A 337 31.40 5.87 -4.04
C ASN A 337 31.95 5.59 -5.45
N GLY A 338 31.19 5.90 -6.51
CA GLY A 338 31.55 5.67 -7.92
C GLY A 338 31.36 4.22 -8.40
N GLN A 339 30.84 3.32 -7.56
CA GLN A 339 30.67 1.92 -7.95
C GLN A 339 29.35 1.68 -8.66
N LEU A 340 29.37 0.92 -9.75
CA LEU A 340 28.14 0.50 -10.41
C LEU A 340 27.47 -0.63 -9.60
N ALA A 341 26.34 -0.32 -8.99
CA ALA A 341 25.43 -1.30 -8.41
C ALA A 341 24.32 -1.65 -9.42
N PRO A 342 24.00 -2.94 -9.59
CA PRO A 342 22.96 -3.35 -10.50
C PRO A 342 21.58 -3.24 -9.81
N TYR A 343 20.63 -2.57 -10.46
CA TYR A 343 19.25 -2.44 -9.98
C TYR A 343 18.35 -3.55 -10.57
N PRO A 344 17.69 -4.40 -9.75
CA PRO A 344 16.95 -5.54 -10.30
C PRO A 344 15.63 -5.16 -10.99
N PRO A 345 15.22 -5.89 -12.06
CA PRO A 345 14.10 -5.47 -12.90
C PRO A 345 12.72 -5.99 -12.44
N ALA A 346 12.63 -6.89 -11.46
CA ALA A 346 11.39 -7.63 -11.20
C ALA A 346 10.20 -6.74 -10.83
N TYR A 347 10.43 -5.68 -10.05
CA TYR A 347 9.39 -4.72 -9.71
C TYR A 347 8.82 -4.05 -10.98
N TYR A 348 9.68 -3.60 -11.87
CA TYR A 348 9.27 -2.93 -13.11
C TYR A 348 8.61 -3.90 -14.11
N LEU A 349 9.08 -5.15 -14.16
CA LEU A 349 8.45 -6.21 -14.96
C LEU A 349 7.03 -6.54 -14.45
N LEU A 350 6.80 -6.49 -13.14
CA LEU A 350 5.45 -6.62 -12.58
C LEU A 350 4.54 -5.47 -13.02
N LEU A 351 5.07 -4.25 -13.15
CA LEU A 351 4.30 -3.07 -13.56
C LEU A 351 4.07 -2.98 -15.06
N LEU A 352 4.93 -3.61 -15.89
CA LEU A 352 4.90 -3.49 -17.34
C LEU A 352 3.51 -3.72 -17.98
N PRO A 353 2.70 -4.72 -17.60
CA PRO A 353 1.36 -4.90 -18.19
C PRO A 353 0.40 -3.73 -17.94
N PHE A 354 0.62 -2.98 -16.86
CA PHE A 354 -0.25 -1.90 -16.40
C PHE A 354 0.13 -0.53 -16.97
N THR A 355 1.25 -0.43 -17.69
CA THR A 355 1.62 0.83 -18.38
C THR A 355 0.64 1.18 -19.50
N ASN A 356 -0.11 0.19 -20.01
CA ASN A 356 -1.20 0.41 -20.96
C ASN A 356 -2.44 1.12 -20.35
N LEU A 357 -2.48 1.28 -19.02
CA LEU A 357 -3.60 1.92 -18.31
C LEU A 357 -3.34 3.39 -17.99
N VAL A 358 -2.13 3.89 -18.25
CA VAL A 358 -1.70 5.26 -17.92
C VAL A 358 -0.97 5.88 -19.11
N PRO A 359 -0.92 7.21 -19.21
CA PRO A 359 0.02 7.87 -20.12
C PRO A 359 1.46 7.41 -19.87
N THR A 360 2.27 7.32 -20.92
CA THR A 360 3.66 6.85 -20.84
C THR A 360 4.67 7.96 -20.51
N ASP A 361 4.18 9.17 -20.20
CA ASP A 361 4.99 10.26 -19.70
C ASP A 361 5.37 10.06 -18.22
N ASP A 362 6.24 10.93 -17.70
CA ASP A 362 6.74 10.79 -16.34
C ASP A 362 5.64 10.89 -15.29
N VAL A 363 4.59 11.68 -15.56
CA VAL A 363 3.44 11.87 -14.67
C VAL A 363 2.62 10.58 -14.59
N GLY A 364 2.20 10.02 -15.72
CA GLY A 364 1.40 8.80 -15.77
C GLY A 364 2.13 7.58 -15.19
N ILE A 365 3.40 7.43 -15.54
CA ILE A 365 4.27 6.38 -14.98
C ILE A 365 4.49 6.58 -13.48
N GLY A 366 4.70 7.82 -13.04
CA GLY A 366 4.82 8.16 -11.62
C GLY A 366 3.58 7.78 -10.82
N VAL A 367 2.38 8.08 -11.33
CA VAL A 367 1.11 7.68 -10.70
C VAL A 367 0.99 6.15 -10.60
N LEU A 368 1.34 5.41 -11.66
CA LEU A 368 1.32 3.94 -11.65
C LEU A 368 2.23 3.37 -10.56
N ILE A 369 3.47 3.86 -10.46
CA ILE A 369 4.44 3.42 -9.44
C ILE A 369 3.92 3.69 -8.02
N LYS A 370 3.39 4.90 -7.77
CA LYS A 370 2.82 5.29 -6.46
C LYS A 370 1.66 4.37 -6.08
N VAL A 371 0.67 4.22 -6.97
CA VAL A 371 -0.52 3.38 -6.73
C VAL A 371 -0.13 1.93 -6.50
N ALA A 372 0.69 1.36 -7.38
CA ALA A 372 1.09 -0.04 -7.28
C ALA A 372 1.89 -0.32 -6.01
N SER A 373 2.84 0.54 -5.65
CA SER A 373 3.60 0.41 -4.41
C SER A 373 2.70 0.50 -3.18
N SER A 374 1.79 1.47 -3.13
CA SER A 374 0.85 1.60 -2.02
C SER A 374 -0.06 0.39 -1.89
N LEU A 375 -0.56 -0.16 -3.02
CA LEU A 375 -1.40 -1.37 -3.03
C LEU A 375 -0.65 -2.60 -2.55
N LEU A 376 0.57 -2.83 -3.07
CA LEU A 376 1.42 -3.95 -2.67
C LEU A 376 1.73 -3.87 -1.18
N GLN A 377 2.19 -2.71 -0.69
CA GLN A 377 2.50 -2.50 0.71
C GLN A 377 1.27 -2.65 1.61
N ALA A 378 0.13 -2.08 1.23
CA ALA A 378 -1.11 -2.22 1.99
C ALA A 378 -1.59 -3.67 2.05
N SER A 379 -1.40 -4.44 0.98
CA SER A 379 -1.85 -5.84 0.91
C SER A 379 -1.09 -6.78 1.86
N GLU A 380 0.08 -6.38 2.36
CA GLU A 380 0.86 -7.18 3.31
C GLU A 380 0.09 -7.49 4.60
N VAL A 381 -0.87 -6.65 4.97
CA VAL A 381 -1.74 -6.87 6.14
C VAL A 381 -2.51 -8.19 6.04
N PHE A 382 -2.86 -8.63 4.82
CA PHE A 382 -3.51 -9.91 4.57
C PHE A 382 -2.55 -11.08 4.87
N PHE A 383 -1.28 -10.94 4.51
CA PHE A 383 -0.23 -11.92 4.80
C PHE A 383 0.04 -12.00 6.30
N ILE A 384 0.18 -10.85 6.98
CA ILE A 384 0.36 -10.80 8.44
C ILE A 384 -0.82 -11.46 9.16
N PHE A 385 -2.05 -11.15 8.76
CA PHE A 385 -3.24 -11.78 9.32
C PHE A 385 -3.27 -13.29 9.09
N TYR A 386 -2.93 -13.75 7.87
CA TYR A 386 -2.86 -15.16 7.50
C TYR A 386 -1.84 -15.92 8.35
N LEU A 387 -0.61 -15.43 8.42
CA LEU A 387 0.48 -16.04 9.21
C LEU A 387 0.12 -16.11 10.70
N SER A 388 -0.47 -15.04 11.25
CA SER A 388 -0.97 -15.02 12.63
C SER A 388 -2.06 -16.07 12.88
N GLY A 389 -2.96 -16.29 11.92
CA GLY A 389 -3.99 -17.33 11.99
C GLY A 389 -3.41 -18.74 12.01
N LEU A 390 -2.37 -19.01 11.20
CA LEU A 390 -1.67 -20.28 11.20
C LEU A 390 -0.99 -20.59 12.54
N PHE A 391 -0.54 -19.58 13.29
CA PHE A 391 0.00 -19.78 14.65
C PHE A 391 -1.02 -20.29 15.66
N ARG A 392 -2.30 -19.93 15.50
CA ARG A 392 -3.33 -20.26 16.48
C ARG A 392 -3.87 -21.68 16.33
N HIS A 393 -3.96 -22.19 15.10
CA HIS A 393 -4.56 -23.48 14.80
C HIS A 393 -3.53 -24.44 14.18
N PRO A 394 -2.63 -25.05 14.99
CA PRO A 394 -1.77 -26.09 14.46
C PRO A 394 -2.65 -27.22 13.87
N PRO A 395 -2.35 -27.69 12.65
CA PRO A 395 -3.26 -28.54 11.86
C PRO A 395 -3.60 -29.90 12.48
N ASN A 396 -2.96 -30.28 13.60
CA ASN A 396 -3.02 -31.62 14.19
C ASN A 396 -3.66 -31.69 15.58
N ARG A 397 -4.58 -30.79 15.96
CA ARG A 397 -5.46 -31.08 17.11
C ARG A 397 -6.45 -32.18 16.72
N VAL A 398 -5.98 -33.42 16.85
CA VAL A 398 -6.82 -34.60 17.12
C VAL A 398 -7.87 -34.18 18.15
N LYS A 399 -9.13 -34.52 17.92
CA LYS A 399 -10.24 -34.32 18.86
C LYS A 399 -9.89 -35.05 20.17
N VAL A 400 -9.11 -34.41 21.05
CA VAL A 400 -8.96 -34.85 22.43
C VAL A 400 -10.32 -34.58 23.06
N ALA A 401 -10.95 -35.65 23.53
CA ALA A 401 -12.28 -35.62 24.10
C ALA A 401 -12.40 -34.52 25.16
N ALA A 402 -13.54 -33.82 25.08
CA ALA A 402 -13.95 -32.64 25.82
C ALA A 402 -13.42 -32.54 27.27
N LEU A 403 -12.70 -31.46 27.56
CA LEU A 403 -12.69 -30.87 28.90
C LEU A 403 -13.80 -29.80 28.96
N PRO A 404 -14.76 -29.86 29.91
CA PRO A 404 -16.04 -29.15 29.78
C PRO A 404 -16.06 -27.69 30.28
N LEU A 405 -14.91 -27.01 30.46
CA LEU A 405 -14.85 -25.80 31.30
C LEU A 405 -14.28 -24.52 30.66
N GLU A 406 -13.95 -24.50 29.36
CA GLU A 406 -13.65 -23.22 28.69
C GLU A 406 -14.91 -22.70 28.00
N ARG A 407 -15.54 -21.69 28.62
CA ARG A 407 -16.66 -20.90 28.08
C ARG A 407 -16.56 -20.71 26.56
N GLU A 408 -17.67 -20.89 25.86
CA GLU A 408 -17.94 -20.61 24.44
C GLU A 408 -17.73 -19.13 24.04
N TRP A 409 -16.57 -18.54 24.35
CA TRP A 409 -16.14 -17.32 23.69
C TRP A 409 -15.75 -17.73 22.28
N GLU A 410 -16.65 -17.46 21.33
CA GLU A 410 -16.56 -17.76 19.89
C GLU A 410 -15.16 -18.24 19.48
N GLU A 411 -14.95 -19.56 19.45
CA GLU A 411 -13.66 -20.20 19.11
C GLU A 411 -13.10 -19.78 17.73
N GLY A 412 -13.80 -18.92 16.98
CA GLY A 412 -13.48 -18.46 15.65
C GLY A 412 -12.69 -17.16 15.49
N SER A 413 -12.69 -16.20 16.44
CA SER A 413 -12.20 -14.83 16.11
C SER A 413 -10.69 -14.61 16.31
N ASN A 414 -9.90 -14.46 15.24
CA ASN A 414 -8.46 -14.19 15.16
C ASN A 414 -8.05 -12.72 15.44
N TRP A 415 -8.42 -12.21 16.63
CA TRP A 415 -8.03 -10.86 17.06
C TRP A 415 -6.51 -10.61 17.10
N ALA A 416 -5.70 -11.62 17.40
CA ALA A 416 -4.25 -11.49 17.37
C ALA A 416 -3.73 -11.19 15.96
N GLY A 417 -4.37 -11.77 14.93
CA GLY A 417 -4.06 -11.45 13.52
C GLY A 417 -4.49 -10.04 13.13
N LEU A 418 -5.69 -9.60 13.54
CA LEU A 418 -6.16 -8.24 13.28
C LEU A 418 -5.26 -7.19 13.94
N LEU A 419 -4.89 -7.42 15.20
CA LEU A 419 -4.00 -6.52 15.92
C LEU A 419 -2.57 -6.56 15.38
N ALA A 420 -2.05 -7.71 14.93
CA ALA A 420 -0.77 -7.78 14.21
C ALA A 420 -0.81 -6.96 12.91
N ALA A 421 -1.86 -7.13 12.11
CA ALA A 421 -2.05 -6.40 10.86
C ALA A 421 -2.19 -4.90 11.09
N ALA A 422 -3.05 -4.48 12.02
CA ALA A 422 -3.21 -3.07 12.37
C ALA A 422 -1.90 -2.48 12.92
N PHE A 423 -1.16 -3.24 13.72
CA PHE A 423 0.11 -2.78 14.27
C PHE A 423 1.15 -2.56 13.18
N TYR A 424 1.23 -3.49 12.22
CA TYR A 424 2.05 -3.35 11.03
C TYR A 424 1.76 -2.03 10.30
N THR A 425 0.47 -1.66 10.20
CA THR A 425 0.05 -0.43 9.51
C THR A 425 0.36 0.86 10.25
N VAL A 426 0.40 0.87 11.58
CA VAL A 426 0.72 2.08 12.35
C VAL A 426 2.20 2.20 12.67
N CYS A 427 3.03 1.31 12.14
CA CYS A 427 4.48 1.43 12.28
C CYS A 427 5.02 2.53 11.35
N LYS A 428 5.84 3.44 11.89
CA LYS A 428 6.45 4.56 11.15
C LYS A 428 7.41 4.12 10.04
N TYR A 429 8.14 3.02 10.24
CA TYR A 429 9.27 2.64 9.40
C TYR A 429 8.90 2.42 7.90
N PRO A 430 7.83 1.69 7.54
CA PRO A 430 7.40 1.58 6.15
C PRO A 430 7.14 2.93 5.50
N TYR A 431 6.53 3.88 6.20
CA TYR A 431 6.27 5.23 5.68
C TYR A 431 7.55 6.01 5.42
N TYR A 432 8.55 5.86 6.29
CA TYR A 432 9.87 6.45 6.09
C TYR A 432 10.52 5.95 4.79
N ILE A 433 10.57 4.62 4.61
CA ILE A 433 11.13 3.98 3.41
C ILE A 433 10.33 4.34 2.16
N PHE A 434 9.01 4.35 2.27
CA PHE A 434 8.10 4.75 1.20
C PHE A 434 8.32 6.20 0.79
N SER A 435 8.52 7.10 1.76
CA SER A 435 8.74 8.52 1.47
C SER A 435 10.01 8.80 0.66
N GLN A 436 11.04 7.96 0.84
CA GLN A 436 12.28 8.02 0.07
C GLN A 436 12.13 7.48 -1.37
N GLY A 437 10.96 6.96 -1.75
CA GLY A 437 10.77 6.37 -3.09
C GLY A 437 11.46 5.02 -3.25
N ASN A 438 11.78 4.33 -2.15
CA ASN A 438 12.45 3.03 -2.19
C ASN A 438 11.44 1.88 -2.46
N HIS A 439 10.75 1.99 -3.58
CA HIS A 439 9.65 1.13 -3.98
C HIS A 439 10.09 -0.33 -4.19
N THR A 440 11.31 -0.57 -4.65
CA THR A 440 11.83 -1.95 -4.85
C THR A 440 12.13 -2.70 -3.56
N ASN A 441 12.57 -2.02 -2.49
CA ASN A 441 12.74 -2.69 -1.20
C ASN A 441 11.39 -3.10 -0.60
N LEU A 442 10.39 -2.23 -0.71
CA LEU A 442 9.02 -2.52 -0.27
C LEU A 442 8.41 -3.67 -1.07
N PHE A 443 8.57 -3.66 -2.40
CA PHE A 443 8.21 -4.81 -3.25
C PHE A 443 8.92 -6.09 -2.79
N GLY A 444 10.18 -5.99 -2.38
CA GLY A 444 10.94 -7.10 -1.83
C GLY A 444 10.31 -7.74 -0.59
N VAL A 445 9.85 -6.93 0.36
CA VAL A 445 9.14 -7.40 1.56
C VAL A 445 7.85 -8.09 1.17
N PHE A 446 7.08 -7.47 0.27
CA PHE A 446 5.84 -8.02 -0.24
C PHE A 446 6.08 -9.40 -0.86
N ALA A 447 7.09 -9.53 -1.74
CA ALA A 447 7.45 -10.77 -2.39
C ALA A 447 7.90 -11.85 -1.39
N LEU A 448 8.68 -11.47 -0.37
CA LEU A 448 9.11 -12.37 0.70
C LEU A 448 7.93 -12.85 1.54
N LEU A 449 7.01 -11.97 1.94
CA LEU A 449 5.81 -12.34 2.69
C LEU A 449 4.89 -13.24 1.89
N LEU A 450 4.69 -12.94 0.61
CA LEU A 450 3.94 -13.79 -0.31
C LEU A 450 4.59 -15.17 -0.41
N PHE A 451 5.92 -15.24 -0.57
CA PHE A 451 6.67 -16.50 -0.57
C PHE A 451 6.46 -17.30 0.71
N ILE A 452 6.58 -16.67 1.89
CA ILE A 452 6.38 -17.34 3.18
C ILE A 452 4.94 -17.84 3.30
N CYS A 453 3.94 -17.03 2.95
CA CYS A 453 2.52 -17.43 3.02
C CYS A 453 2.21 -18.62 2.11
N VAL A 454 2.64 -18.54 0.85
CA VAL A 454 2.42 -19.60 -0.14
C VAL A 454 3.12 -20.88 0.30
N THR A 455 4.38 -20.78 0.72
CA THR A 455 5.17 -21.95 1.13
C THR A 455 4.61 -22.59 2.39
N THR A 456 4.37 -21.82 3.44
CA THR A 456 3.83 -22.35 4.71
C THR A 456 2.41 -22.88 4.56
N GLY A 457 1.55 -22.21 3.79
CA GLY A 457 0.21 -22.67 3.48
C GLY A 457 0.23 -23.98 2.67
N THR A 458 1.12 -24.06 1.67
CA THR A 458 1.35 -25.27 0.88
C THR A 458 1.80 -26.42 1.77
N LEU A 459 2.87 -26.26 2.54
CA LEU A 459 3.39 -27.32 3.42
C LEU A 459 2.37 -27.76 4.48
N SER A 460 1.62 -26.81 5.03
CA SER A 460 0.53 -27.10 5.97
C SER A 460 -0.57 -27.94 5.32
N TYR A 461 -0.95 -27.64 4.08
CA TYR A 461 -1.94 -28.42 3.34
C TYR A 461 -1.48 -29.88 3.11
N LEU A 462 -0.18 -30.10 2.86
CA LEU A 462 0.37 -31.44 2.60
C LEU A 462 0.37 -32.34 3.81
N SER A 463 0.75 -31.79 4.96
CA SER A 463 0.67 -32.54 6.21
C SER A 463 -0.75 -33.06 6.49
N ARG A 464 -1.79 -32.34 6.04
CA ARG A 464 -3.20 -32.77 6.14
C ARG A 464 -3.54 -33.86 5.12
N MET A 465 -3.02 -33.75 3.90
CA MET A 465 -3.30 -34.69 2.82
C MET A 465 -2.59 -36.04 2.99
N GLU A 466 -1.43 -36.12 3.63
CA GLU A 466 -0.77 -37.41 3.91
C GLU A 466 -1.61 -38.32 4.82
N GLY A 467 -2.51 -37.75 5.64
CA GLY A 467 -3.53 -38.52 6.38
C GLY A 467 -4.64 -39.08 5.49
N VAL A 468 -4.82 -38.55 4.29
CA VAL A 468 -5.81 -39.00 3.31
C VAL A 468 -5.12 -39.95 2.33
N LYS A 469 -5.51 -41.22 2.34
CA LYS A 469 -4.95 -42.35 1.55
C LYS A 469 -5.00 -42.19 0.01
N ILE A 470 -5.04 -40.98 -0.54
CA ILE A 470 -5.17 -40.68 -1.97
C ILE A 470 -3.99 -41.22 -2.78
N TRP A 471 -2.77 -41.18 -2.26
CA TRP A 471 -1.62 -41.78 -2.96
C TRP A 471 -1.70 -43.31 -3.04
N ARG A 472 -2.26 -43.98 -2.02
CA ARG A 472 -2.56 -45.41 -2.12
C ARG A 472 -3.67 -45.66 -3.15
N ALA A 473 -4.68 -44.81 -3.25
CA ALA A 473 -5.76 -44.99 -4.23
C ALA A 473 -5.36 -44.68 -5.68
N LEU A 474 -4.43 -43.74 -5.92
CA LEU A 474 -3.95 -43.38 -7.25
C LEU A 474 -2.85 -44.31 -7.78
N LEU A 475 -1.99 -44.84 -6.89
CA LEU A 475 -0.93 -45.77 -7.28
C LEU A 475 -1.37 -47.23 -7.20
N VAL A 476 -2.28 -47.57 -6.29
CA VAL A 476 -2.97 -48.87 -6.31
C VAL A 476 -4.23 -48.69 -7.16
N LYS A 477 -4.06 -48.66 -8.48
CA LYS A 477 -5.07 -49.33 -9.31
C LYS A 477 -5.11 -50.75 -8.75
N PRO A 478 -6.24 -51.24 -8.20
CA PRO A 478 -6.42 -52.67 -8.26
C PRO A 478 -6.33 -52.96 -9.75
N LEU A 479 -5.31 -53.70 -10.17
CA LEU A 479 -5.46 -54.54 -11.35
C LEU A 479 -6.78 -55.25 -11.09
N ALA A 480 -7.83 -54.80 -11.78
CA ALA A 480 -9.09 -55.49 -11.78
C ALA A 480 -8.71 -56.90 -12.21
N GLN A 481 -8.68 -57.81 -11.24
CA GLN A 481 -8.77 -59.21 -11.61
C GLN A 481 -10.06 -59.27 -12.42
N PRO A 482 -10.00 -59.70 -13.69
CA PRO A 482 -11.22 -59.85 -14.47
C PRO A 482 -12.16 -60.71 -13.64
N GLU A 483 -13.30 -60.13 -13.23
CA GLU A 483 -14.34 -60.86 -12.54
C GLU A 483 -14.70 -62.04 -13.44
N SER A 484 -14.31 -63.24 -13.04
CA SER A 484 -14.81 -64.45 -13.67
C SER A 484 -16.32 -64.47 -13.45
N PRO A 485 -17.13 -64.68 -14.49
CA PRO A 485 -18.57 -64.76 -14.34
C PRO A 485 -18.91 -66.08 -13.63
N SER A 486 -19.14 -66.04 -12.32
CA SER A 486 -19.64 -67.21 -11.59
C SER A 486 -20.78 -66.85 -10.62
N SER A 487 -21.91 -67.48 -10.93
CA SER A 487 -23.02 -67.84 -10.06
C SER A 487 -23.80 -66.72 -9.36
N VAL A 488 -24.88 -66.35 -10.04
CA VAL A 488 -26.19 -66.08 -9.45
C VAL A 488 -26.47 -67.00 -8.26
N SER A 489 -26.59 -66.42 -7.06
CA SER A 489 -27.28 -67.06 -5.94
C SER A 489 -28.28 -66.06 -5.37
N LYS A 490 -29.57 -66.41 -5.54
CA LYS A 490 -30.72 -65.72 -4.99
C LYS A 490 -30.68 -65.87 -3.47
N SER A 491 -30.66 -64.76 -2.74
CA SER A 491 -30.91 -64.75 -1.30
C SER A 491 -31.91 -63.65 -0.99
N THR A 492 -33.15 -64.10 -0.84
CA THR A 492 -34.33 -63.41 -0.37
C THR A 492 -34.11 -62.95 1.08
N LYS A 493 -34.21 -61.65 1.35
CA LYS A 493 -34.44 -61.14 2.72
C LYS A 493 -35.58 -60.14 2.75
N THR A 494 -36.75 -60.70 3.07
CA THR A 494 -37.78 -60.20 3.97
C THR A 494 -37.69 -58.75 4.44
N TYR A 495 -38.66 -57.97 3.98
CA TYR A 495 -39.10 -56.72 4.58
C TYR A 495 -39.73 -56.99 5.95
N SER A 496 -39.21 -56.35 7.00
CA SER A 496 -39.90 -56.20 8.28
C SER A 496 -40.45 -54.78 8.35
N SER A 497 -41.78 -54.67 8.23
CA SER A 497 -42.57 -53.48 8.47
C SER A 497 -42.60 -53.11 9.95
N ALA A 498 -42.32 -51.85 10.28
CA ALA A 498 -42.70 -51.23 11.55
C ALA A 498 -43.47 -49.92 11.27
N PRO A 499 -44.45 -49.54 12.11
CA PRO A 499 -45.53 -48.66 11.70
C PRO A 499 -45.24 -47.17 11.89
N LEU A 500 -45.96 -46.40 11.07
CA LEU A 500 -46.06 -44.94 11.01
C LEU A 500 -46.26 -44.27 12.39
N ALA A 501 -45.46 -43.24 12.65
CA ALA A 501 -45.87 -42.10 13.45
C ALA A 501 -46.07 -40.91 12.50
N THR A 502 -47.32 -40.57 12.26
CA THR A 502 -47.78 -39.45 11.43
C THR A 502 -47.63 -38.13 12.18
N THR A 503 -46.69 -37.29 11.75
CA THR A 503 -46.76 -35.84 11.95
C THR A 503 -47.04 -35.18 10.60
N PRO A 504 -48.13 -34.40 10.46
CA PRO A 504 -48.43 -33.69 9.22
C PRO A 504 -47.55 -32.44 9.16
N THR A 505 -46.32 -32.59 8.70
CA THR A 505 -45.62 -31.48 8.04
C THR A 505 -46.10 -31.48 6.61
N GLU A 506 -46.93 -30.49 6.26
CA GLU A 506 -47.14 -30.01 4.89
C GLU A 506 -45.77 -29.63 4.31
N VAL A 507 -45.06 -30.64 3.81
CA VAL A 507 -43.99 -30.44 2.86
C VAL A 507 -44.73 -30.06 1.59
N ALA A 508 -44.66 -28.77 1.23
CA ALA A 508 -44.95 -28.36 -0.14
C ALA A 508 -44.09 -29.26 -1.04
N GLU A 509 -44.73 -30.25 -1.66
CA GLU A 509 -44.16 -31.02 -2.76
C GLU A 509 -43.81 -30.00 -3.83
N PHE A 510 -42.55 -29.57 -3.81
CA PHE A 510 -41.93 -29.04 -5.01
C PHE A 510 -42.00 -30.20 -6.00
N GLU A 511 -43.00 -30.17 -6.88
CA GLU A 511 -43.04 -30.99 -8.08
C GLU A 511 -41.63 -30.95 -8.69
N GLU A 512 -40.91 -32.06 -8.52
CA GLU A 512 -39.67 -32.28 -9.23
C GLU A 512 -40.04 -32.20 -10.70
N SER A 513 -39.64 -31.10 -11.35
CA SER A 513 -39.85 -30.90 -12.77
C SER A 513 -39.48 -32.20 -13.49
N PRO A 514 -40.41 -32.84 -14.24
CA PRO A 514 -40.18 -34.11 -14.93
C PRO A 514 -39.10 -33.99 -16.02
N ILE A 515 -38.60 -32.78 -16.24
CA ILE A 515 -37.49 -32.48 -17.12
C ILE A 515 -36.19 -32.71 -16.34
N GLY A 516 -35.69 -33.95 -16.40
CA GLY A 516 -34.37 -34.29 -15.88
C GLY A 516 -33.29 -33.32 -16.40
N PRO A 517 -32.13 -33.22 -15.72
CA PRO A 517 -31.10 -32.24 -16.04
C PRO A 517 -30.76 -32.29 -17.52
N SER A 518 -30.74 -31.12 -18.15
CA SER A 518 -30.49 -31.00 -19.59
C SER A 518 -29.15 -31.63 -19.95
N LEU A 519 -28.99 -32.03 -21.22
CA LEU A 519 -27.74 -32.62 -21.70
C LEU A 519 -26.53 -31.71 -21.44
N ALA A 520 -26.73 -30.38 -21.54
CA ALA A 520 -25.74 -29.37 -21.16
C ALA A 520 -25.41 -29.41 -19.66
N GLN A 521 -26.41 -29.55 -18.79
CA GLN A 521 -26.20 -29.63 -17.33
C GLN A 521 -25.47 -30.91 -16.92
N ARG A 522 -25.75 -32.05 -17.58
CA ARG A 522 -24.99 -33.31 -17.39
C ARG A 522 -23.58 -33.23 -17.94
N TYR A 523 -23.38 -32.56 -19.08
CA TYR A 523 -22.05 -32.32 -19.63
C TYR A 523 -21.23 -31.42 -18.71
N PHE A 524 -21.82 -30.31 -18.24
CA PHE A 524 -21.16 -29.37 -17.34
C PHE A 524 -20.84 -30.00 -15.98
N SER A 525 -21.75 -30.80 -15.40
CA SER A 525 -21.47 -31.51 -14.15
C SER A 525 -20.35 -32.54 -14.32
N ARG A 526 -20.32 -33.31 -15.42
CA ARG A 526 -19.20 -34.21 -15.76
C ARG A 526 -17.89 -33.46 -15.98
N LEU A 527 -17.92 -32.29 -16.62
CA LEU A 527 -16.75 -31.44 -16.84
C LEU A 527 -16.22 -30.92 -15.50
N VAL A 528 -17.09 -30.43 -14.61
CA VAL A 528 -16.73 -29.97 -13.26
C VAL A 528 -16.19 -31.12 -12.42
N GLU A 529 -16.80 -32.31 -12.48
CA GLU A 529 -16.33 -33.52 -11.80
C GLU A 529 -14.95 -33.93 -12.31
N ARG A 530 -14.74 -33.94 -13.64
CA ARG A 530 -13.45 -34.25 -14.27
C ARG A 530 -12.39 -33.21 -13.91
N TRP A 531 -12.74 -31.93 -13.96
CA TRP A 531 -11.86 -30.84 -13.53
C TRP A 531 -11.46 -31.02 -12.08
N ARG A 532 -12.41 -31.31 -11.19
CA ARG A 532 -12.16 -31.52 -9.75
C ARG A 532 -11.33 -32.78 -9.46
N ARG A 533 -11.54 -33.88 -10.18
CA ARG A 533 -10.87 -35.17 -9.93
C ARG A 533 -9.53 -35.33 -10.64
N GLN A 534 -9.37 -34.78 -11.85
CA GLN A 534 -8.18 -35.01 -12.68
C GLN A 534 -7.32 -33.75 -12.83
N VAL A 535 -7.93 -32.63 -13.22
CA VAL A 535 -7.19 -31.40 -13.55
C VAL A 535 -6.74 -30.66 -12.30
N TRP A 536 -7.62 -30.50 -11.32
CA TRP A 536 -7.34 -29.75 -10.10
C TRP A 536 -6.21 -30.35 -9.28
N PRO A 537 -6.10 -31.68 -9.05
CA PRO A 537 -4.96 -32.24 -8.34
C PRO A 537 -3.64 -32.02 -9.09
N LEU A 538 -3.62 -32.19 -10.41
CA LEU A 538 -2.43 -31.95 -11.24
C LEU A 538 -2.04 -30.47 -11.24
N LEU A 539 -2.99 -29.57 -11.48
CA LEU A 539 -2.77 -28.12 -11.42
C LEU A 539 -2.34 -27.69 -10.02
N ALA A 540 -2.97 -28.22 -8.97
CA ALA A 540 -2.62 -27.94 -7.59
C ALA A 540 -1.22 -28.44 -7.24
N ILE A 541 -0.80 -29.59 -7.78
CA ILE A 541 0.57 -30.09 -7.69
C ILE A 541 1.51 -29.14 -8.46
N THR A 542 1.25 -28.86 -9.73
CA THR A 542 2.11 -28.01 -10.57
C THR A 542 2.26 -26.60 -9.98
N LEU A 543 1.17 -25.93 -9.62
CA LEU A 543 1.20 -24.63 -8.94
C LEU A 543 1.93 -24.72 -7.60
N ARG A 544 1.79 -25.83 -6.87
CA ARG A 544 2.50 -26.04 -5.60
C ARG A 544 4.01 -26.11 -5.74
N TYR A 545 4.54 -26.66 -6.84
CA TYR A 545 5.99 -26.74 -7.09
C TYR A 545 6.54 -25.50 -7.80
N LEU A 546 5.81 -24.98 -8.79
CA LEU A 546 6.24 -23.83 -9.59
C LEU A 546 6.07 -22.50 -8.87
N LEU A 547 5.07 -22.35 -7.99
CA LEU A 547 4.80 -21.06 -7.35
C LEU A 547 5.91 -20.66 -6.35
N PRO A 548 6.38 -21.54 -5.44
CA PRO A 548 7.51 -21.20 -4.57
C PRO A 548 8.80 -20.92 -5.36
N LEU A 549 9.04 -21.67 -6.45
CA LEU A 549 10.16 -21.42 -7.36
C LEU A 549 10.07 -20.04 -8.02
N ALA A 550 8.93 -19.72 -8.63
CA ALA A 550 8.70 -18.44 -9.29
C ALA A 550 8.79 -17.26 -8.30
N LEU A 551 8.24 -17.43 -7.10
CA LEU A 551 8.33 -16.43 -6.03
C LEU A 551 9.78 -16.24 -5.55
N LEU A 552 10.57 -17.31 -5.45
CA LEU A 552 11.99 -17.19 -5.12
C LEU A 552 12.77 -16.46 -6.21
N VAL A 553 12.48 -16.73 -7.49
CA VAL A 553 13.07 -15.97 -8.60
C VAL A 553 12.72 -14.49 -8.47
N LEU A 554 11.46 -14.16 -8.20
CA LEU A 554 11.02 -12.77 -7.97
C LEU A 554 11.74 -12.13 -6.78
N VAL A 555 11.84 -12.82 -5.65
CA VAL A 555 12.56 -12.34 -4.46
C VAL A 555 14.05 -12.11 -4.79
N PHE A 556 14.70 -13.03 -5.49
CA PHE A 556 16.10 -12.88 -5.88
C PHE A 556 16.33 -11.77 -6.91
N THR A 557 15.29 -11.36 -7.62
CA THR A 557 15.38 -10.33 -8.67
C THR A 557 14.65 -9.03 -8.27
N ALA A 558 14.31 -8.85 -7.00
CA ALA A 558 13.62 -7.65 -6.51
C ALA A 558 14.56 -6.53 -6.08
N HIS A 559 15.57 -6.84 -5.26
CA HIS A 559 16.58 -5.87 -4.81
C HIS A 559 17.87 -6.58 -4.39
N TYR A 560 19.05 -5.97 -4.59
CA TYR A 560 20.33 -6.62 -4.24
C TYR A 560 20.44 -6.96 -2.75
N GLY A 561 20.07 -6.04 -1.87
CA GLY A 561 20.02 -6.29 -0.42
C GLY A 561 19.03 -7.42 -0.07
N LEU A 562 17.90 -7.53 -0.78
CA LEU A 562 16.95 -8.62 -0.59
C LEU A 562 17.50 -9.94 -1.08
N PHE A 563 18.23 -9.96 -2.20
CA PHE A 563 18.85 -11.17 -2.71
C PHE A 563 19.77 -11.79 -1.65
N LEU A 564 20.69 -11.01 -1.08
CA LEU A 564 21.57 -11.49 -0.03
C LEU A 564 20.75 -11.98 1.17
N PHE A 565 19.74 -11.21 1.58
CA PHE A 565 18.87 -11.56 2.70
C PHE A 565 18.11 -12.87 2.47
N ALA A 566 17.50 -13.03 1.30
CA ALA A 566 16.72 -14.20 0.92
C ALA A 566 17.59 -15.46 0.81
N ASN A 567 18.84 -15.36 0.36
CA ASN A 567 19.78 -16.48 0.39
C ASN A 567 20.08 -16.93 1.83
N GLY A 568 20.38 -15.98 2.72
CA GLY A 568 20.57 -16.26 4.15
C GLY A 568 19.34 -16.93 4.77
N PHE A 569 18.16 -16.38 4.47
CA PHE A 569 16.87 -16.93 4.89
C PHE A 569 16.63 -18.35 4.39
N MET A 570 16.84 -18.62 3.10
CA MET A 570 16.60 -19.94 2.53
C MET A 570 17.55 -21.00 3.08
N LEU A 571 18.83 -20.67 3.23
CA LEU A 571 19.81 -21.56 3.85
C LEU A 571 19.41 -21.91 5.29
N ALA A 572 19.07 -20.90 6.09
CA ALA A 572 18.59 -21.10 7.46
C ALA A 572 17.30 -21.93 7.49
N TYR A 573 16.35 -21.64 6.60
CA TYR A 573 15.04 -22.29 6.57
C TYR A 573 15.13 -23.78 6.21
N VAL A 574 15.89 -24.10 5.16
CA VAL A 574 16.15 -25.49 4.75
C VAL A 574 16.88 -26.24 5.87
N ALA A 575 17.89 -25.63 6.49
CA ALA A 575 18.65 -26.25 7.58
C ALA A 575 17.75 -26.53 8.81
N ILE A 576 16.95 -25.56 9.23
CA ILE A 576 16.02 -25.70 10.36
C ILE A 576 15.01 -26.82 10.11
N LEU A 577 14.40 -26.87 8.91
CA LEU A 577 13.45 -27.94 8.59
C LEU A 577 14.12 -29.31 8.49
N GLY A 578 15.35 -29.37 7.96
CA GLY A 578 16.11 -30.60 7.83
C GLY A 578 16.56 -31.17 9.18
N LEU A 579 17.00 -30.31 10.10
CA LEU A 579 17.51 -30.71 11.41
C LEU A 579 16.40 -30.91 12.44
N TRP A 580 15.39 -30.03 12.45
CA TRP A 580 14.40 -29.95 13.53
C TRP A 580 12.96 -30.20 13.08
N GLY A 581 12.67 -30.34 11.79
CA GLY A 581 11.31 -30.59 11.29
C GLY A 581 10.86 -32.06 11.29
N GLY A 582 11.65 -32.97 11.85
CA GLY A 582 11.32 -34.41 11.89
C GLY A 582 11.40 -35.09 10.51
N ARG A 583 10.57 -36.11 10.26
CA ARG A 583 10.55 -36.80 8.94
C ARG A 583 9.86 -35.96 7.86
N ALA A 584 8.73 -35.33 8.20
CA ALA A 584 8.00 -34.47 7.28
C ALA A 584 8.83 -33.23 6.90
N GLY A 585 9.40 -32.54 7.89
CA GLY A 585 10.24 -31.38 7.63
C GLY A 585 11.50 -31.68 6.83
N ARG A 586 12.11 -32.87 6.97
CA ARG A 586 13.23 -33.29 6.10
C ARG A 586 12.83 -33.41 4.63
N ARG A 587 11.64 -33.91 4.33
CA ARG A 587 11.12 -33.97 2.96
C ARG A 587 10.85 -32.56 2.42
N ASP A 588 10.24 -31.71 3.25
CA ASP A 588 9.97 -30.32 2.91
C ASP A 588 11.28 -29.55 2.67
N ALA A 589 12.32 -29.80 3.46
CA ALA A 589 13.64 -29.21 3.30
C ALA A 589 14.29 -29.59 1.96
N LEU A 590 14.25 -30.87 1.57
CA LEU A 590 14.76 -31.31 0.26
C LEU A 590 14.02 -30.65 -0.91
N TYR A 591 12.69 -30.56 -0.78
CA TYR A 591 11.86 -29.86 -1.76
C TYR A 591 12.23 -28.39 -1.88
N LEU A 592 12.33 -27.69 -0.75
CA LEU A 592 12.71 -26.27 -0.72
C LEU A 592 14.14 -26.05 -1.21
N LEU A 593 15.06 -26.96 -0.91
CA LEU A 593 16.43 -26.91 -1.43
C LEU A 593 16.44 -27.00 -2.96
N ALA A 594 15.66 -27.90 -3.55
CA ALA A 594 15.56 -28.02 -5.00
C ALA A 594 14.98 -26.74 -5.63
N CYS A 595 13.93 -26.15 -5.03
CA CYS A 595 13.38 -24.88 -5.48
C CYS A 595 14.39 -23.74 -5.35
N TYR A 596 15.10 -23.68 -4.23
CA TYR A 596 16.10 -22.67 -3.93
C TYR A 596 17.25 -22.71 -4.94
N VAL A 597 17.87 -23.87 -5.15
CA VAL A 597 18.97 -24.03 -6.12
C VAL A 597 18.52 -23.68 -7.53
N SER A 598 17.32 -24.12 -7.92
CA SER A 598 16.77 -23.81 -9.25
C SER A 598 16.50 -22.31 -9.41
N ALA A 599 15.90 -21.66 -8.42
CA ALA A 599 15.66 -20.21 -8.43
C ALA A 599 16.98 -19.42 -8.47
N LEU A 600 17.98 -19.86 -7.72
CA LEU A 600 19.29 -19.23 -7.68
C LEU A 600 19.99 -19.33 -9.04
N LEU A 601 19.96 -20.49 -9.68
CA LEU A 601 20.50 -20.69 -11.03
C LEU A 601 19.76 -19.81 -12.05
N MET A 602 18.42 -19.74 -11.97
CA MET A 602 17.63 -18.88 -12.85
C MET A 602 17.95 -17.39 -12.64
N ALA A 603 17.95 -16.91 -11.39
CA ALA A 603 18.31 -15.53 -11.07
C ALA A 603 19.74 -15.20 -11.51
N PHE A 604 20.66 -16.17 -11.39
CA PHE A 604 22.02 -16.03 -11.86
C PHE A 604 22.10 -15.89 -13.38
N LEU A 605 21.45 -16.78 -14.12
CA LEU A 605 21.43 -16.78 -15.58
C LEU A 605 20.73 -15.54 -16.15
N LEU A 606 19.63 -15.11 -15.52
CA LEU A 606 18.83 -13.98 -15.97
C LEU A 606 19.46 -12.63 -15.62
N TYR A 607 20.23 -12.54 -14.53
CA TYR A 607 20.64 -11.25 -13.96
C TYR A 607 22.07 -11.23 -13.45
N TYR A 608 22.44 -12.09 -12.48
CA TYR A 608 23.72 -11.93 -11.77
C TYR A 608 24.98 -12.30 -12.58
N ARG A 609 24.85 -13.05 -13.68
CA ARG A 609 25.98 -13.29 -14.60
C ARG A 609 26.56 -11.98 -15.14
N LEU A 610 25.69 -11.02 -15.47
CA LEU A 610 26.08 -9.71 -15.99
C LEU A 610 26.63 -8.81 -14.88
N VAL A 611 26.14 -8.99 -13.65
CA VAL A 611 26.60 -8.30 -12.45
C VAL A 611 28.02 -8.67 -12.06
N LEU A 612 28.37 -9.96 -12.08
CA LEU A 612 29.73 -10.39 -11.72
C LEU A 612 30.78 -9.79 -12.66
N ASN A 613 30.44 -9.59 -13.93
CA ASN A 613 31.31 -8.92 -14.90
C ASN A 613 31.48 -7.42 -14.60
N LEU A 614 30.50 -6.78 -13.96
CA LEU A 614 30.58 -5.38 -13.51
C LEU A 614 31.33 -5.23 -12.18
N MET A 615 31.16 -6.19 -11.26
CA MET A 615 31.78 -6.17 -9.92
C MET A 615 33.23 -6.66 -9.89
N SER A 616 33.73 -7.31 -10.95
CA SER A 616 35.15 -7.70 -11.05
C SER A 616 36.12 -6.54 -11.25
N SER A 617 35.63 -5.28 -11.19
CA SER A 617 36.48 -4.09 -11.25
C SER A 617 37.43 -4.03 -10.02
N PRO A 618 38.75 -3.90 -10.22
CA PRO A 618 39.72 -3.92 -9.13
C PRO A 618 39.65 -2.60 -8.35
N GLY A 619 38.94 -2.59 -7.22
CA GLY A 619 38.78 -1.36 -6.45
C GLY A 619 38.43 -1.47 -4.96
N ASN A 620 38.22 -2.66 -4.38
CA ASN A 620 37.72 -2.73 -3.00
C ASN A 620 38.41 -3.79 -2.13
N LYS A 621 39.36 -3.34 -1.28
CA LYS A 621 39.82 -4.09 -0.11
C LYS A 621 38.99 -3.62 1.08
N ALA A 622 37.83 -4.24 1.32
CA ALA A 622 37.05 -3.99 2.52
C ALA A 622 37.91 -4.33 3.76
N GLN A 623 38.16 -3.35 4.63
CA GLN A 623 38.89 -3.58 5.87
C GLN A 623 37.96 -4.21 6.91
N PHE A 624 38.22 -5.47 7.23
CA PHE A 624 37.51 -6.20 8.29
C PHE A 624 38.08 -5.79 9.65
N LYS A 625 37.26 -5.17 10.52
CA LYS A 625 37.63 -4.91 11.91
C LYS A 625 36.91 -5.92 12.81
N LEU A 626 37.67 -6.81 13.44
CA LEU A 626 37.15 -7.79 14.41
C LEU A 626 37.73 -7.48 15.79
N THR A 627 36.89 -7.06 16.75
CA THR A 627 37.27 -6.87 18.16
C THR A 627 36.33 -7.64 19.09
N LEU A 628 36.86 -8.25 20.15
CA LEU A 628 36.12 -9.12 21.07
C LEU A 628 35.05 -8.42 21.96
N ALA A 629 34.97 -7.08 21.95
CA ALA A 629 33.89 -6.32 22.61
C ALA A 629 32.52 -6.40 21.89
N LEU A 630 32.48 -7.12 20.76
CA LEU A 630 31.43 -7.09 19.73
C LEU A 630 29.99 -7.33 20.25
N VAL A 631 29.77 -8.33 21.10
CA VAL A 631 28.39 -8.82 21.36
C VAL A 631 27.57 -7.79 22.12
N GLY A 632 28.16 -7.13 23.13
CA GLY A 632 27.49 -6.08 23.90
C GLY A 632 27.16 -4.86 23.04
N ASP A 633 28.13 -4.41 22.24
CA ASP A 633 27.95 -3.25 21.36
C ASP A 633 26.95 -3.52 20.24
N ILE A 634 26.92 -4.73 19.66
CA ILE A 634 25.92 -5.13 18.66
C ILE A 634 24.53 -5.14 19.27
N ILE A 635 24.36 -5.72 20.47
CA ILE A 635 23.04 -5.75 21.12
C ILE A 635 22.57 -4.33 21.43
N LEU A 636 23.46 -3.48 21.93
CA LEU A 636 23.15 -2.07 22.21
C LEU A 636 22.84 -1.29 20.93
N TRP A 637 23.59 -1.52 19.85
CA TRP A 637 23.36 -0.92 18.54
C TRP A 637 22.04 -1.39 17.94
N LEU A 638 21.76 -2.69 17.95
CA LEU A 638 20.49 -3.25 17.53
C LEU A 638 19.35 -2.66 18.34
N TRP A 639 19.48 -2.62 19.66
CA TRP A 639 18.49 -2.02 20.55
C TRP A 639 18.24 -0.55 20.19
N ARG A 640 19.29 0.27 20.04
CA ARG A 640 19.17 1.69 19.67
C ARG A 640 18.49 1.86 18.32
N ASN A 641 18.89 1.10 17.31
CA ASN A 641 18.25 1.15 15.98
C ASN A 641 16.79 0.70 16.05
N MET A 642 16.48 -0.38 16.76
CA MET A 642 15.12 -0.87 16.92
C MET A 642 14.23 0.16 17.63
N VAL A 643 14.74 0.78 18.71
CA VAL A 643 14.02 1.81 19.45
C VAL A 643 13.87 3.08 18.63
N TYR A 644 14.89 3.47 17.86
CA TYR A 644 14.85 4.65 16.99
C TYR A 644 13.84 4.47 15.85
N GLU A 645 13.89 3.32 15.17
CA GLU A 645 13.09 3.08 13.95
C GLU A 645 11.65 2.64 14.25
N PHE A 646 11.45 1.85 15.31
CA PHE A 646 10.15 1.30 15.67
C PHE A 646 9.52 1.95 16.91
N GLY A 647 10.30 2.62 17.76
CA GLY A 647 9.86 3.13 19.05
C GLY A 647 9.99 2.08 20.18
N LEU A 648 10.33 2.55 21.39
CA LEU A 648 10.54 1.68 22.56
C LEU A 648 9.34 0.77 22.87
N ILE A 649 8.13 1.33 22.83
CA ILE A 649 6.89 0.61 23.15
C ILE A 649 6.68 -0.57 22.19
N VAL A 650 7.00 -0.39 20.91
CA VAL A 650 6.90 -1.44 19.89
C VAL A 650 7.85 -2.59 20.19
N VAL A 651 9.10 -2.28 20.49
CA VAL A 651 10.13 -3.28 20.79
C VAL A 651 9.74 -4.07 22.04
N LEU A 652 9.27 -3.40 23.09
CA LEU A 652 8.82 -4.06 24.33
C LEU A 652 7.60 -4.95 24.12
N ALA A 653 6.61 -4.52 23.32
CA ALA A 653 5.44 -5.33 22.98
C ALA A 653 5.83 -6.60 22.20
N ALA A 654 6.74 -6.46 21.22
CA ALA A 654 7.24 -7.59 20.45
C ALA A 654 8.05 -8.57 21.30
N LEU A 655 8.97 -8.08 22.15
CA LEU A 655 9.75 -8.91 23.07
C LEU A 655 8.85 -9.67 24.04
N THR A 656 7.85 -8.99 24.61
CA THR A 656 6.88 -9.61 25.52
C THR A 656 6.07 -10.66 24.79
N GLY A 657 5.60 -10.38 23.57
CA GLY A 657 4.91 -11.36 22.73
C GLY A 657 5.75 -12.59 22.41
N ALA A 658 7.03 -12.40 22.10
CA ALA A 658 8.00 -13.47 21.88
C ALA A 658 8.26 -14.29 23.15
N ILE A 659 8.46 -13.66 24.30
CA ILE A 659 8.64 -14.34 25.60
C ILE A 659 7.38 -15.15 25.96
N LEU A 660 6.20 -14.54 25.85
CA LEU A 660 4.91 -15.18 26.08
C LEU A 660 4.65 -16.34 25.12
N TRP A 661 5.29 -16.35 23.96
CA TRP A 661 5.29 -17.45 23.02
C TRP A 661 6.26 -18.55 23.45
N LEU A 662 7.49 -18.21 23.83
CA LEU A 662 8.50 -19.15 24.33
C LEU A 662 8.06 -19.89 25.60
N ILE A 663 7.41 -19.18 26.53
CA ILE A 663 6.91 -19.74 27.80
C ILE A 663 5.69 -20.66 27.59
N ARG A 664 5.01 -20.56 26.43
CA ARG A 664 3.81 -21.37 26.17
C ARG A 664 4.19 -22.86 26.13
N PRO A 665 3.35 -23.79 26.64
CA PRO A 665 3.65 -25.24 26.64
C PRO A 665 3.96 -25.84 25.26
N GLY A 666 3.75 -25.11 24.16
CA GLY A 666 4.19 -25.46 22.81
C GLY A 666 5.69 -25.70 22.70
N TRP A 667 6.53 -25.14 23.59
CA TRP A 667 7.95 -25.48 23.61
C TRP A 667 8.20 -26.94 24.04
N ARG A 668 7.36 -27.50 24.92
CA ARG A 668 7.40 -28.96 25.21
C ARG A 668 6.98 -29.82 24.01
N GLN A 669 6.36 -29.23 22.98
CA GLN A 669 6.09 -29.90 21.71
C GLN A 669 7.24 -29.82 20.70
N LEU A 670 8.36 -29.12 20.97
CA LEU A 670 9.56 -29.17 20.11
C LEU A 670 10.11 -30.59 19.95
N GLY A 671 9.89 -31.47 20.94
CA GLY A 671 10.19 -32.90 20.82
C GLY A 671 9.40 -33.61 19.69
N ARG A 672 8.34 -32.99 19.15
CA ARG A 672 7.55 -33.49 18.01
C ARG A 672 7.91 -32.83 16.67
N GLY A 673 8.92 -31.96 16.65
CA GLY A 673 9.43 -31.28 15.46
C GLY A 673 8.86 -29.88 15.24
N ILE A 674 9.69 -28.99 14.69
CA ILE A 674 9.32 -27.63 14.29
C ILE A 674 8.36 -27.68 13.09
N THR A 675 7.30 -26.89 13.14
CA THR A 675 6.37 -26.73 12.01
C THR A 675 6.99 -25.89 10.89
N PRO A 676 6.54 -26.02 9.63
CA PRO A 676 7.02 -25.19 8.52
C PRO A 676 7.02 -23.69 8.81
N LEU A 677 5.96 -23.18 9.46
CA LEU A 677 5.85 -21.77 9.81
C LEU A 677 6.81 -21.38 10.96
N GLY A 678 6.93 -22.22 11.99
CA GLY A 678 7.91 -22.00 13.07
C GLY A 678 9.34 -21.98 12.54
N GLY A 679 9.65 -22.84 11.57
CA GLY A 679 10.93 -22.87 10.88
C GLY A 679 11.18 -21.62 10.05
N ALA A 680 10.16 -21.12 9.34
CA ALA A 680 10.27 -19.90 8.54
C ALA A 680 10.54 -18.69 9.44
N LEU A 681 9.81 -18.52 10.55
CA LEU A 681 10.07 -17.39 11.45
C LEU A 681 11.44 -17.47 12.10
N LEU A 682 11.87 -18.67 12.52
CA LEU A 682 13.20 -18.83 13.11
C LEU A 682 14.30 -18.52 12.10
N ALA A 683 14.14 -18.98 10.85
CA ALA A 683 15.04 -18.64 9.75
C ALA A 683 15.09 -17.13 9.50
N LEU A 684 13.93 -16.47 9.50
CA LEU A 684 13.83 -15.02 9.33
C LEU A 684 14.54 -14.27 10.47
N THR A 685 14.33 -14.68 11.72
CA THR A 685 15.02 -14.11 12.89
C THR A 685 16.54 -14.27 12.80
N LEU A 686 17.02 -15.49 12.50
CA LEU A 686 18.46 -15.75 12.36
C LEU A 686 19.07 -14.90 11.25
N THR A 687 18.38 -14.81 10.12
CA THR A 687 18.83 -14.01 8.97
C THR A 687 18.92 -12.53 9.33
N VAL A 688 17.89 -11.98 9.98
CA VAL A 688 17.92 -10.59 10.45
C VAL A 688 19.11 -10.35 11.38
N ILE A 689 19.35 -11.24 12.35
CA ILE A 689 20.49 -11.13 13.27
C ILE A 689 21.80 -11.15 12.49
N THR A 690 21.96 -12.06 11.52
CA THR A 690 23.14 -12.12 10.67
C THR A 690 23.34 -10.82 9.88
N PHE A 691 22.28 -10.24 9.29
CA PHE A 691 22.39 -9.00 8.54
C PHE A 691 22.67 -7.78 9.42
N ALA A 692 22.09 -7.74 10.61
CA ALA A 692 22.44 -6.75 11.62
C ALA A 692 23.92 -6.84 12.02
N LEU A 693 24.42 -8.06 12.24
CA LEU A 693 25.83 -8.32 12.53
C LEU A 693 26.74 -7.86 11.39
N LEU A 694 26.40 -8.19 10.14
CA LEU A 694 27.15 -7.77 8.96
C LEU A 694 27.11 -6.24 8.79
N SER A 695 25.94 -5.62 9.02
CA SER A 695 25.80 -4.16 8.97
C SER A 695 26.71 -3.48 9.98
N TYR A 696 26.75 -3.98 11.22
CA TYR A 696 27.64 -3.49 12.25
C TYR A 696 29.13 -3.74 11.94
N LEU A 697 29.48 -4.95 11.50
CA LEU A 697 30.87 -5.40 11.35
C LEU A 697 31.59 -4.83 10.13
N ILE A 698 30.89 -4.76 9.00
CA ILE A 698 31.49 -4.41 7.70
C ILE A 698 30.80 -3.21 7.05
N GLY A 699 29.95 -2.50 7.79
CA GLY A 699 29.21 -1.35 7.27
C GLY A 699 28.25 -1.71 6.15
N LEU A 700 27.78 -2.97 6.10
CA LEU A 700 26.81 -3.38 5.08
C LEU A 700 25.50 -2.63 5.31
N GLU A 701 25.28 -1.55 4.56
CA GLU A 701 24.02 -0.83 4.53
C GLU A 701 22.93 -1.72 3.94
N SER A 702 22.31 -2.51 4.82
CA SER A 702 21.16 -3.32 4.49
C SER A 702 19.98 -2.77 5.28
N ARG A 703 18.86 -2.53 4.61
CA ARG A 703 17.61 -2.11 5.25
C ARG A 703 16.92 -3.29 5.94
N PHE A 704 17.68 -4.07 6.71
CA PHE A 704 17.22 -5.34 7.30
C PHE A 704 16.06 -5.14 8.28
N GLN A 705 15.94 -3.94 8.86
CA GLN A 705 14.85 -3.53 9.73
C GLN A 705 13.50 -3.73 9.02
N LEU A 706 13.46 -3.49 7.69
CA LEU A 706 12.24 -3.66 6.91
C LEU A 706 11.75 -5.11 6.90
N TYR A 707 12.67 -6.08 6.82
CA TYR A 707 12.35 -7.51 6.84
C TYR A 707 12.05 -8.05 8.24
N LEU A 708 12.47 -7.32 9.28
CA LEU A 708 12.18 -7.65 10.67
C LEU A 708 10.76 -7.25 11.07
N LEU A 709 10.21 -6.19 10.47
CA LEU A 709 8.91 -5.64 10.85
C LEU A 709 7.76 -6.67 10.85
N PRO A 710 7.62 -7.59 9.88
CA PRO A 710 6.62 -8.65 9.96
C PRO A 710 6.70 -9.51 11.22
N LEU A 711 7.91 -9.87 11.67
CA LEU A 711 8.10 -10.63 12.90
C LEU A 711 7.69 -9.83 14.14
N VAL A 712 8.09 -8.57 14.18
CA VAL A 712 7.73 -7.63 15.25
C VAL A 712 6.22 -7.50 15.34
N ALA A 713 5.54 -7.34 14.20
CA ALA A 713 4.09 -7.23 14.13
C ALA A 713 3.38 -8.52 14.57
N LEU A 714 3.84 -9.70 14.14
CA LEU A 714 3.28 -10.98 14.56
C LEU A 714 3.44 -11.20 16.08
N ALA A 715 4.61 -10.89 16.64
CA ALA A 715 4.87 -11.02 18.06
C ALA A 715 4.05 -10.01 18.89
N ALA A 716 4.03 -8.74 18.49
CA ALA A 716 3.25 -7.69 19.13
C ALA A 716 1.75 -7.99 19.07
N GLY A 717 1.22 -8.44 17.92
CA GLY A 717 -0.18 -8.83 17.78
C GLY A 717 -0.56 -10.02 18.67
N ALA A 718 0.35 -10.97 18.92
CA ALA A 718 0.12 -12.05 19.88
C ALA A 718 0.00 -11.54 21.32
N PHE A 719 0.81 -10.53 21.70
CA PHE A 719 0.72 -9.86 22.99
C PHE A 719 -0.55 -9.03 23.13
N PHE A 720 -0.82 -8.13 22.17
CA PHE A 720 -2.01 -7.28 22.16
C PHE A 720 -3.29 -8.10 22.10
N GLY A 721 -3.30 -9.23 21.37
CA GLY A 721 -4.44 -10.15 21.36
C GLY A 721 -4.75 -10.78 22.72
N ARG A 722 -3.77 -10.89 23.62
CA ARG A 722 -4.00 -11.32 25.01
C ARG A 722 -4.51 -10.17 25.86
N LEU A 723 -3.89 -8.99 25.78
CA LEU A 723 -4.35 -7.79 26.48
C LEU A 723 -5.79 -7.44 26.10
N TRP A 724 -6.12 -7.46 24.81
CA TRP A 724 -7.47 -7.20 24.32
C TRP A 724 -8.53 -8.12 24.95
N ARG A 725 -8.14 -9.35 25.31
CA ARG A 725 -9.01 -10.34 25.95
C ARG A 725 -9.05 -10.23 27.47
N SER A 726 -8.19 -9.43 28.10
CA SER A 726 -8.19 -9.25 29.55
C SER A 726 -9.28 -8.30 30.05
N GLY A 727 -10.15 -7.82 29.16
CA GLY A 727 -11.28 -6.94 29.48
C GLY A 727 -11.06 -5.50 29.02
N TRP A 728 -11.91 -4.58 29.50
CA TRP A 728 -11.95 -3.20 29.05
C TRP A 728 -10.63 -2.44 29.24
N ALA A 729 -9.91 -2.68 30.35
CA ALA A 729 -8.64 -2.03 30.63
C ALA A 729 -7.57 -2.40 29.58
N GLY A 730 -7.54 -3.66 29.15
CA GLY A 730 -6.66 -4.12 28.09
C GLY A 730 -7.03 -3.57 26.71
N VAL A 731 -8.32 -3.46 26.41
CA VAL A 731 -8.83 -2.80 25.19
C VAL A 731 -8.41 -1.33 25.14
N LEU A 732 -8.58 -0.59 26.24
CA LEU A 732 -8.17 0.82 26.33
C LEU A 732 -6.66 0.97 26.18
N LEU A 733 -5.87 0.14 26.87
CA LEU A 733 -4.41 0.18 26.77
C LEU A 733 -3.92 -0.08 25.33
N VAL A 734 -4.45 -1.12 24.68
CA VAL A 734 -4.11 -1.41 23.28
C VAL A 734 -4.54 -0.23 22.39
N SER A 735 -5.75 0.28 22.56
CA SER A 735 -6.24 1.42 21.76
C SER A 735 -5.38 2.67 21.94
N ALA A 736 -4.93 2.97 23.16
CA ALA A 736 -4.05 4.09 23.45
C ALA A 736 -2.67 3.94 22.80
N ILE A 737 -2.09 2.73 22.82
CA ILE A 737 -0.82 2.45 22.13
C ILE A 737 -0.98 2.64 20.61
N PHE A 738 -2.07 2.15 20.04
CA PHE A 738 -2.35 2.31 18.61
C PHE A 738 -2.58 3.78 18.22
N LEU A 739 -3.31 4.53 19.04
CA LEU A 739 -3.51 5.96 18.85
C LEU A 739 -2.18 6.71 18.89
N PHE A 740 -1.32 6.41 19.86
CA PHE A 740 0.02 7.01 19.95
C PHE A 740 0.85 6.72 18.68
N GLN A 741 0.91 5.47 18.24
CA GLN A 741 1.62 5.09 17.01
C GLN A 741 1.02 5.76 15.76
N PHE A 742 -0.30 5.86 15.69
CA PHE A 742 -0.97 6.58 14.62
C PHE A 742 -0.58 8.07 14.59
N LEU A 743 -0.54 8.74 15.74
CA LEU A 743 -0.14 10.14 15.84
C LEU A 743 1.34 10.34 15.45
N GLU A 744 2.22 9.40 15.76
CA GLU A 744 3.61 9.40 15.29
C GLU A 744 3.71 9.31 13.76
N VAL A 745 2.93 8.42 13.13
CA VAL A 745 2.87 8.31 11.67
C VAL A 745 2.29 9.58 11.04
N LEU A 746 1.24 10.15 11.62
CA LEU A 746 0.63 11.38 11.13
C LEU A 746 1.58 12.57 11.26
N SER A 747 2.25 12.70 12.40
CA SER A 747 3.29 13.72 12.65
C SER A 747 4.45 13.59 11.66
N PHE A 748 4.88 12.35 11.37
CA PHE A 748 5.89 12.08 10.35
C PHE A 748 5.45 12.59 8.97
N TRP A 749 4.24 12.29 8.54
CA TRP A 749 3.74 12.75 7.25
C TRP A 749 3.57 14.27 7.19
N LEU A 750 3.04 14.87 8.25
CA LEU A 750 2.95 16.33 8.36
C LEU A 750 4.35 16.96 8.22
N SER A 751 5.33 16.45 8.96
CA SER A 751 6.73 16.90 8.86
C SER A 751 7.30 16.72 7.44
N ARG A 752 6.98 15.62 6.76
CA ARG A 752 7.38 15.41 5.36
C ARG A 752 6.75 16.39 4.39
N MET A 753 5.51 16.81 4.64
CA MET A 753 4.81 17.79 3.81
C MET A 753 5.25 19.23 4.10
N THR A 754 5.66 19.54 5.34
CA THR A 754 5.95 20.92 5.77
C THR A 754 7.44 21.28 5.86
N TYR A 755 8.34 20.34 6.21
CA TYR A 755 9.71 20.68 6.62
C TYR A 755 10.85 20.08 5.78
N TYR A 756 10.64 19.07 4.92
CA TYR A 756 11.78 18.25 4.46
C TYR A 756 12.42 18.65 3.13
N PHE A 757 13.63 19.23 3.25
CA PHE A 757 14.97 18.72 2.93
C PHE A 757 15.96 19.69 3.59
#